data_AF-A0A6G4A2J3-F1
#
_entry.id   AF-A0A6G4A2J3-F1
#
_cell.length_a   1.000
_cell.length_b   1.000
_cell.length_c   1.000
_cell.angle_alpha   90.00
_cell.angle_beta   90.00
_cell.angle_gamma   90.00
#
_symmetry.space_group_name_H-M   'P 1'
#
loop_
_entity.id
_entity.type
_entity.pdbx_description
1 polymer ?
#
loop_
_entity_poly.entity_id
_entity_poly.type
_entity_poly.pdbx_seq_one_letter_code
_entity_poly.pdbx_strand_id
1 'polypeptide(L)'
;MIRKLTSISFKHTALALLVTGGLTAAAWTAPAVHAAGEGVYISNTSYFTLDQAELSSSSLQFSVVLHNGERTAIDFNQYGVRVTDTAGHSYTAKLSEKKSGSVLPGEQQSFRFYSSLAAGETADQLKVDVFRWDTGKADFMTHLGDLPVASVVQAGQVNVPEEMINLHTLDSTLANDASISFQLGQSVRVSENGKWYMYTQLSAKNLGSSSVKLPAGLQMRLVDADGLQYTSTIANGSGTTFLPSQSDTVTLKTPVSKKMATTGLSLEFYYLNQSEDVSLGTMNLNTSLQTTPLDTKQAYIGQQEGEQITVKANSSVYSKQADGVHVQTVVTLSNDGEATASIPSFYASYQFGDSGTSITATDNSSRNDYLASKETATYYFNAILPSGVDLNVAQLVLWEKTPTISTAGSSASGGNAASPTGTASSTGAASSTSSGTTTNASAGSTASSASNSNNTATTTNQMPVAVFLLKGASEAKNGFTTAASYKLGSKLAFSNSSMINKNLDVSLVELHAHENDDLGYKTAVAKYKITNNGASTLALPELQNELINSSGNSYTGARQSTVATQITPGSSYIVSYSYLLPNKKGVEDEAFALHVFDDKSVSEGKVSIGTYQVALQKEEDSDTLSLYPFSIKVNSDSISWLYNNGTYSYQLNLDLDITHEDQVIIDSNFSKIEFDMVDSLGRVVGTQQATLTGTAKLTSGKQKIVVTGLKNEQVDSGIKVNMYEVIETPNGTAKRLIKQFQ
;
A
#
# COMPACT_ATOMS: atom_id res chain seq x y z
N MET A 1 39.63 51.06 -4.43
CA MET A 1 40.05 50.33 -3.21
C MET A 1 39.58 48.88 -3.34
N ILE A 2 40.52 47.92 -3.44
CA ILE A 2 40.47 46.48 -3.06
C ILE A 2 39.35 45.62 -3.72
N ARG A 3 39.58 44.97 -4.87
CA ARG A 3 40.03 43.56 -5.15
C ARG A 3 39.09 42.45 -4.61
N LYS A 4 38.34 41.72 -5.46
CA LYS A 4 38.66 40.47 -6.24
C LYS A 4 39.15 39.28 -5.39
N LEU A 5 38.51 38.10 -5.56
CA LEU A 5 39.05 36.72 -5.62
C LEU A 5 37.85 35.75 -5.88
N THR A 6 37.66 35.16 -7.06
CA THR A 6 38.32 34.01 -7.75
C THR A 6 37.67 32.65 -7.48
N SER A 7 37.08 32.11 -8.55
CA SER A 7 36.98 30.69 -8.88
C SER A 7 38.35 30.01 -8.92
N ILE A 8 38.46 28.78 -8.42
CA ILE A 8 39.59 27.90 -8.69
C ILE A 8 39.05 26.50 -8.99
N SER A 9 39.28 26.05 -10.23
CA SER A 9 39.27 24.65 -10.63
C SER A 9 40.64 24.05 -10.37
N PHE A 10 40.73 22.78 -10.01
CA PHE A 10 41.93 21.98 -10.23
C PHE A 10 41.55 20.57 -10.72
N LYS A 11 41.93 20.29 -11.97
CA LYS A 11 42.35 18.96 -12.41
C LYS A 11 43.79 18.74 -11.93
N HIS A 12 44.16 17.53 -11.54
CA HIS A 12 45.39 16.79 -11.92
C HIS A 12 45.35 15.41 -11.24
N THR A 13 45.38 14.29 -11.97
CA THR A 13 46.55 13.59 -12.55
C THR A 13 47.31 12.72 -11.54
N ALA A 14 47.16 11.40 -11.75
CA ALA A 14 48.07 10.27 -11.53
C ALA A 14 49.01 10.22 -10.31
N LEU A 15 48.92 9.12 -9.56
CA LEU A 15 50.10 8.36 -9.16
C LEU A 15 49.73 6.88 -9.00
N ALA A 16 50.27 6.05 -9.90
CA ALA A 16 50.36 4.62 -9.69
C ALA A 16 51.50 4.36 -8.70
N LEU A 17 51.20 3.67 -7.59
CA LEU A 17 52.22 3.03 -6.77
C LEU A 17 51.91 1.54 -6.66
N LEU A 18 52.79 0.78 -7.28
CA LEU A 18 52.85 -0.66 -7.31
C LEU A 18 53.51 -1.10 -5.99
N VAL A 19 52.75 -1.72 -5.08
CA VAL A 19 53.31 -2.43 -3.91
C VAL A 19 52.89 -3.88 -3.98
N THR A 20 53.79 -4.66 -4.54
CA THR A 20 53.98 -6.08 -4.31
C THR A 20 54.21 -6.38 -2.82
N GLY A 21 53.62 -7.48 -2.34
CA GLY A 21 54.17 -8.27 -1.23
C GLY A 21 53.50 -8.05 0.12
N GLY A 22 52.67 -9.02 0.51
CA GLY A 22 52.10 -9.10 1.85
C GLY A 22 51.26 -10.36 2.04
N LEU A 23 51.92 -11.52 2.10
CA LEU A 23 51.37 -12.73 2.70
C LEU A 23 50.99 -12.41 4.15
N THR A 24 49.72 -12.12 4.43
CA THR A 24 49.21 -12.09 5.79
C THR A 24 48.98 -13.52 6.24
N ALA A 25 49.88 -13.96 7.12
CA ALA A 25 49.74 -15.16 7.90
C ALA A 25 48.35 -15.23 8.52
N ALA A 26 47.70 -16.39 8.40
CA ALA A 26 46.60 -16.80 9.25
C ALA A 26 47.10 -16.69 10.69
N ALA A 27 46.71 -15.61 11.38
CA ALA A 27 46.85 -15.53 12.82
C ALA A 27 45.94 -16.63 13.39
N TRP A 28 46.57 -17.69 13.89
CA TRP A 28 45.92 -18.61 14.80
C TRP A 28 45.43 -17.74 15.95
N THR A 29 44.12 -17.54 16.03
CA THR A 29 43.50 -16.98 17.23
C THR A 29 43.90 -17.90 18.36
N ALA A 30 44.71 -17.38 19.29
CA ALA A 30 44.97 -18.06 20.55
C ALA A 30 43.63 -18.49 21.15
N PRO A 31 43.51 -19.69 21.72
CA PRO A 31 42.29 -20.11 22.39
C PRO A 31 41.96 -19.03 23.42
N ALA A 32 40.76 -18.45 23.30
CA ALA A 32 40.24 -17.60 24.35
C ALA A 32 40.33 -18.42 25.64
N VAL A 33 41.07 -17.90 26.62
CA VAL A 33 41.07 -18.44 27.98
C VAL A 33 39.66 -18.17 28.51
N HIS A 34 38.75 -19.11 28.26
CA HIS A 34 37.48 -19.17 28.96
C HIS A 34 37.82 -19.20 30.44
N ALA A 35 37.32 -18.22 31.20
CA ALA A 35 37.29 -18.31 32.66
C ALA A 35 36.77 -19.71 33.00
N ALA A 36 37.47 -20.44 33.87
CA ALA A 36 37.18 -21.83 34.18
C ALA A 36 35.67 -22.03 34.43
N GLY A 37 34.96 -22.54 33.42
CA GLY A 37 33.54 -22.81 33.51
C GLY A 37 33.33 -23.82 34.63
N GLU A 38 32.20 -23.70 35.34
CA GLU A 38 31.83 -24.70 36.34
C GLU A 38 31.79 -26.08 35.66
N GLY A 39 32.63 -26.99 36.16
CA GLY A 39 32.84 -28.30 35.57
C GLY A 39 32.63 -29.40 36.59
N VAL A 40 32.02 -30.51 36.16
CA VAL A 40 31.83 -31.70 36.99
C VAL A 40 32.94 -32.70 36.67
N TYR A 41 33.88 -32.86 37.60
CA TYR A 41 35.09 -33.66 37.39
C TYR A 41 34.86 -35.14 37.67
N ILE A 42 35.23 -35.98 36.70
CA ILE A 42 35.25 -37.46 36.84
C ILE A 42 36.61 -37.89 37.39
N SER A 43 37.68 -37.20 36.97
CA SER A 43 39.05 -37.38 37.42
C SER A 43 39.80 -36.04 37.41
N ASN A 44 41.10 -36.05 37.73
CA ASN A 44 41.91 -34.82 37.76
C ASN A 44 42.07 -34.16 36.39
N THR A 45 41.83 -34.89 35.30
CA THR A 45 42.03 -34.40 33.93
C THR A 45 40.81 -34.55 33.02
N SER A 46 39.77 -35.27 33.47
CA SER A 46 38.53 -35.46 32.71
C SER A 46 37.31 -34.92 33.45
N TYR A 47 36.48 -34.15 32.75
CA TYR A 47 35.35 -33.43 33.34
C TYR A 47 34.26 -33.13 32.30
N PHE A 48 33.06 -32.86 32.80
CA PHE A 48 31.93 -32.37 32.02
C PHE A 48 31.77 -30.88 32.17
N THR A 49 31.46 -30.18 31.08
CA THR A 49 31.00 -28.79 31.09
C THR A 49 29.68 -28.65 30.38
N LEU A 50 28.93 -27.62 30.73
CA LEU A 50 27.80 -27.16 29.95
C LEU A 50 28.32 -26.10 28.98
N ASP A 51 27.98 -26.20 27.69
CA ASP A 51 28.50 -25.28 26.65
C ASP A 51 27.42 -24.33 26.13
N GLN A 52 26.28 -24.91 25.74
CA GLN A 52 25.12 -24.18 25.21
C GLN A 52 23.87 -24.69 25.90
N ALA A 53 23.00 -23.79 26.35
CA ALA A 53 21.65 -24.14 26.72
C ALA A 53 20.66 -23.10 26.18
N GLU A 54 19.57 -23.59 25.62
CA GLU A 54 18.45 -22.81 25.12
C GLU A 54 17.20 -23.26 25.89
N LEU A 55 16.69 -22.35 26.73
CA LEU A 55 15.49 -22.58 27.54
C LEU A 55 14.28 -22.02 26.79
N SER A 56 13.33 -22.90 26.55
CA SER A 56 12.02 -22.64 25.97
C SER A 56 10.97 -22.49 27.09
N SER A 57 9.72 -22.20 26.77
CA SER A 57 8.65 -22.15 27.79
C SER A 57 8.33 -23.50 28.43
N SER A 58 8.66 -24.62 27.77
CA SER A 58 8.34 -25.98 28.24
C SER A 58 9.42 -27.03 27.94
N SER A 59 10.57 -26.61 27.42
CA SER A 59 11.66 -27.51 27.07
C SER A 59 13.02 -26.84 27.27
N LEU A 60 14.06 -27.65 27.52
CA LEU A 60 15.45 -27.21 27.61
C LEU A 60 16.27 -28.04 26.65
N GLN A 61 16.91 -27.40 25.68
CA GLN A 61 17.99 -28.03 24.91
C GLN A 61 19.32 -27.60 25.48
N PHE A 62 20.23 -28.54 25.68
CA PHE A 62 21.56 -28.23 26.19
C PHE A 62 22.61 -29.18 25.65
N SER A 63 23.86 -28.71 25.61
CA SER A 63 25.01 -29.49 25.20
C SER A 63 25.94 -29.73 26.37
N VAL A 64 26.17 -30.99 26.70
CA VAL A 64 27.16 -31.41 27.69
C VAL A 64 28.42 -31.84 26.95
N VAL A 65 29.54 -31.19 27.26
CA VAL A 65 30.84 -31.50 26.66
C VAL A 65 31.64 -32.34 27.63
N LEU A 66 32.01 -33.54 27.20
CA LEU A 66 32.96 -34.39 27.90
C LEU A 66 34.36 -34.08 27.40
N HIS A 67 35.21 -33.58 28.30
CA HIS A 67 36.64 -33.38 28.08
C HIS A 67 37.38 -34.62 28.59
N ASN A 68 38.00 -35.39 27.69
CA ASN A 68 38.76 -36.58 28.07
C ASN A 68 40.26 -36.28 28.13
N GLY A 69 40.77 -35.89 29.30
CA GLY A 69 42.20 -35.71 29.53
C GLY A 69 42.94 -36.97 29.99
N GLU A 70 42.31 -38.15 29.93
CA GLU A 70 42.93 -39.42 30.30
C GLU A 70 43.71 -40.06 29.15
N ARG A 71 44.43 -41.15 29.46
CA ARG A 71 45.17 -41.94 28.47
C ARG A 71 44.33 -43.04 27.82
N THR A 72 43.10 -43.22 28.30
CA THR A 72 42.14 -44.24 27.86
C THR A 72 40.87 -43.57 27.37
N ALA A 73 40.18 -44.20 26.43
CA ALA A 73 38.89 -43.70 25.99
C ALA A 73 37.87 -43.77 27.13
N ILE A 74 37.02 -42.75 27.24
CA ILE A 74 35.91 -42.72 28.20
C ILE A 74 34.64 -43.11 27.45
N ASP A 75 33.92 -44.11 27.96
CA ASP A 75 32.62 -44.49 27.44
C ASP A 75 31.51 -43.66 28.12
N PHE A 76 30.98 -42.68 27.38
CA PHE A 76 29.88 -41.83 27.81
C PHE A 76 28.62 -42.63 28.16
N ASN A 77 28.44 -43.85 27.64
CA ASN A 77 27.29 -44.69 28.00
C ASN A 77 27.27 -45.12 29.48
N GLN A 78 28.39 -44.98 30.19
CA GLN A 78 28.46 -45.20 31.64
C GLN A 78 27.90 -44.02 32.44
N TYR A 79 27.62 -42.90 31.77
CA TYR A 79 27.14 -41.66 32.36
C TYR A 79 25.73 -41.34 31.86
N GLY A 80 25.07 -40.45 32.59
CA GLY A 80 23.77 -39.91 32.23
C GLY A 80 23.66 -38.48 32.73
N VAL A 81 22.69 -37.77 32.17
CA VAL A 81 22.35 -36.42 32.59
C VAL A 81 20.85 -36.33 32.78
N ARG A 82 20.41 -35.50 33.72
CA ARG A 82 19.00 -35.14 33.91
C ARG A 82 18.92 -33.68 34.32
N VAL A 83 17.80 -33.04 34.03
CA VAL A 83 17.57 -31.67 34.51
C VAL A 83 16.85 -31.76 35.83
N THR A 84 17.22 -30.93 36.79
CA THR A 84 16.53 -30.80 38.07
C THR A 84 16.23 -29.35 38.35
N ASP A 85 15.08 -29.08 38.98
CA ASP A 85 14.74 -27.75 39.45
C ASP A 85 15.13 -27.55 40.93
N THR A 86 14.97 -26.32 41.42
CA THR A 86 15.20 -25.95 42.83
C THR A 86 14.23 -26.63 43.81
N ALA A 87 13.08 -27.11 43.33
CA ALA A 87 12.10 -27.87 44.13
C ALA A 87 12.43 -29.37 44.20
N GLY A 88 13.43 -29.84 43.44
CA GLY A 88 13.88 -31.22 43.41
C GLY A 88 13.11 -32.10 42.42
N HIS A 89 12.27 -31.55 41.54
CA HIS A 89 11.69 -32.33 40.46
C HIS A 89 12.80 -32.66 39.45
N SER A 90 12.72 -33.88 38.89
CA SER A 90 13.68 -34.36 37.91
C SER A 90 13.02 -34.57 36.57
N TYR A 91 13.62 -33.98 35.55
CA TYR A 91 13.19 -34.05 34.16
C TYR A 91 14.20 -34.89 33.38
N THR A 92 13.67 -35.86 32.63
CA THR A 92 14.51 -36.78 31.85
C THR A 92 15.12 -36.04 30.67
N ALA A 93 16.45 -36.02 30.59
CA ALA A 93 17.16 -35.54 29.43
C ALA A 93 17.36 -36.70 28.43
N LYS A 94 17.00 -36.47 27.18
CA LYS A 94 17.14 -37.44 26.09
C LYS A 94 18.16 -36.94 25.08
N LEU A 95 19.06 -37.82 24.67
CA LEU A 95 20.08 -37.51 23.67
C LEU A 95 19.41 -37.26 22.32
N SER A 96 19.68 -36.10 21.69
CA SER A 96 19.05 -35.67 20.44
C SER A 96 19.84 -36.07 19.19
N GLU A 97 20.99 -36.73 19.34
CA GLU A 97 21.87 -37.09 18.23
C GLU A 97 22.42 -38.51 18.38
N LYS A 98 22.70 -39.16 17.25
CA LYS A 98 23.38 -40.46 17.23
C LYS A 98 24.90 -40.22 17.18
N LYS A 99 25.55 -40.22 18.33
CA LYS A 99 27.00 -40.12 18.46
C LYS A 99 27.63 -41.38 19.04
N SER A 100 28.92 -41.56 18.75
CA SER A 100 29.73 -42.57 19.44
C SER A 100 29.76 -42.25 20.94
N GLY A 101 29.49 -43.24 21.80
CA GLY A 101 29.66 -43.06 23.24
C GLY A 101 31.14 -42.99 23.66
N SER A 102 32.05 -43.52 22.85
CA SER A 102 33.49 -43.52 23.17
C SER A 102 34.15 -42.20 22.79
N VAL A 103 34.63 -41.45 23.78
CA VAL A 103 35.44 -40.24 23.62
C VAL A 103 36.92 -40.61 23.76
N LEU A 104 37.72 -40.39 22.71
CA LEU A 104 39.11 -40.83 22.67
C LEU A 104 40.02 -40.02 23.61
N PRO A 105 41.20 -40.55 24.00
CA PRO A 105 42.18 -39.84 24.82
C PRO A 105 42.58 -38.49 24.23
N GLY A 106 42.50 -37.43 25.03
CA GLY A 106 42.86 -36.06 24.63
C GLY A 106 41.81 -35.35 23.76
N GLU A 107 40.69 -36.00 23.46
CA GLU A 107 39.59 -35.41 22.69
C GLU A 107 38.50 -34.83 23.61
N GLN A 108 37.73 -33.91 23.06
CA GLN A 108 36.50 -33.41 23.65
C GLN A 108 35.33 -33.77 22.74
N GLN A 109 34.21 -34.18 23.33
CA GLN A 109 33.01 -34.50 22.57
C GLN A 109 31.78 -33.87 23.21
N SER A 110 31.02 -33.14 22.40
CA SER A 110 29.74 -32.54 22.78
C SER A 110 28.61 -33.53 22.55
N PHE A 111 27.70 -33.64 23.53
CA PHE A 111 26.49 -34.45 23.49
C PHE A 111 25.27 -33.55 23.69
N ARG A 112 24.39 -33.50 22.70
CA ARG A 112 23.18 -32.67 22.73
C ARG A 112 22.02 -33.41 23.37
N PHE A 113 21.37 -32.76 24.32
CA PHE A 113 20.23 -33.27 25.05
C PHE A 113 19.03 -32.35 24.91
N TYR A 114 17.84 -32.93 25.02
CA TYR A 114 16.60 -32.21 25.21
C TYR A 114 15.88 -32.74 26.46
N SER A 115 15.24 -31.86 27.22
CA SER A 115 14.42 -32.21 28.37
C SER A 115 13.09 -31.46 28.31
N SER A 116 11.98 -32.16 28.51
CA SER A 116 10.67 -31.52 28.68
C SER A 116 10.52 -31.05 30.13
N LEU A 117 10.17 -29.79 30.31
CA LEU A 117 10.06 -29.13 31.62
C LEU A 117 8.61 -28.81 31.96
N ALA A 118 8.36 -28.51 33.23
CA ALA A 118 7.12 -27.85 33.61
C ALA A 118 7.07 -26.44 33.01
N ALA A 119 5.87 -25.95 32.70
CA ALA A 119 5.72 -24.60 32.15
C ALA A 119 6.11 -23.54 33.19
N GLY A 120 6.93 -22.57 32.78
CA GLY A 120 7.29 -21.41 33.60
C GLY A 120 8.56 -21.54 34.44
N GLU A 121 9.33 -22.63 34.28
CA GLU A 121 10.68 -22.75 34.86
C GLU A 121 11.62 -21.67 34.29
N THR A 122 12.49 -21.11 35.13
CA THR A 122 13.52 -20.15 34.71
C THR A 122 14.92 -20.77 34.73
N ALA A 123 15.85 -20.21 33.96
CA ALA A 123 17.22 -20.74 33.89
C ALA A 123 17.94 -20.79 35.25
N ASP A 124 17.63 -19.85 36.14
CA ASP A 124 18.17 -19.80 37.52
C ASP A 124 17.64 -20.92 38.42
N GLN A 125 16.49 -21.49 38.06
CA GLN A 125 15.87 -22.58 38.81
C GLN A 125 16.38 -23.95 38.37
N LEU A 126 17.09 -24.03 37.24
CA LEU A 126 17.43 -25.29 36.59
C LEU A 126 18.92 -25.60 36.69
N LYS A 127 19.22 -26.87 36.93
CA LYS A 127 20.57 -27.42 36.88
C LYS A 127 20.59 -28.78 36.19
N VAL A 128 21.67 -29.07 35.48
CA VAL A 128 21.93 -30.36 34.84
C VAL A 128 22.73 -31.22 35.82
N ASP A 129 22.08 -32.22 36.39
CA ASP A 129 22.69 -33.22 37.27
C ASP A 129 23.37 -34.28 36.40
N VAL A 130 24.70 -34.38 36.54
CA VAL A 130 25.52 -35.37 35.84
C VAL A 130 25.80 -36.52 36.79
N PHE A 131 25.48 -37.73 36.35
CA PHE A 131 25.60 -38.93 37.17
C PHE A 131 26.26 -40.07 36.40
N ARG A 132 26.80 -41.03 37.14
CA ARG A 132 27.30 -42.32 36.62
C ARG A 132 26.32 -43.42 36.99
N TRP A 133 26.03 -44.33 36.07
CA TRP A 133 25.21 -45.50 36.36
C TRP A 133 25.92 -46.42 37.37
N ASP A 134 25.24 -46.78 38.46
CA ASP A 134 25.76 -47.67 39.51
C ASP A 134 24.64 -48.58 40.05
N THR A 135 24.65 -49.85 39.64
CA THR A 135 23.64 -50.82 40.06
C THR A 135 23.66 -51.18 41.55
N GLY A 136 24.67 -50.74 42.29
CA GLY A 136 24.76 -50.91 43.74
C GLY A 136 23.98 -49.87 44.54
N LYS A 137 23.47 -48.80 43.91
CA LYS A 137 22.68 -47.73 44.54
C LYS A 137 21.18 -47.96 44.35
N ALA A 138 20.38 -47.46 45.29
CA ALA A 138 18.92 -47.64 45.27
C ALA A 138 18.23 -46.92 44.10
N ASP A 139 18.80 -45.82 43.64
CA ASP A 139 18.39 -45.03 42.47
C ASP A 139 19.18 -45.40 41.21
N PHE A 140 20.08 -46.39 41.29
CA PHE A 140 20.99 -46.81 40.24
C PHE A 140 21.96 -45.72 39.76
N MET A 141 22.16 -44.64 40.54
CA MET A 141 22.93 -43.47 40.14
C MET A 141 23.97 -43.07 41.19
N THR A 142 25.18 -42.74 40.75
CA THR A 142 26.18 -42.01 41.54
C THR A 142 26.26 -40.59 41.01
N HIS A 143 25.69 -39.64 41.74
CA HIS A 143 25.75 -38.20 41.41
C HIS A 143 27.18 -37.70 41.44
N LEU A 144 27.64 -37.10 40.33
CA LEU A 144 28.99 -36.56 40.18
C LEU A 144 29.01 -35.05 40.46
N GLY A 145 27.93 -34.35 40.10
CA GLY A 145 27.77 -32.92 40.35
C GLY A 145 26.70 -32.29 39.46
N ASP A 146 26.41 -31.02 39.71
CA ASP A 146 25.41 -30.24 39.00
C ASP A 146 26.07 -29.13 38.18
N LEU A 147 25.52 -28.84 37.00
CA LEU A 147 25.90 -27.72 36.14
C LEU A 147 24.71 -26.75 36.04
N PRO A 148 24.78 -25.51 36.56
CA PRO A 148 23.65 -24.59 36.53
C PRO A 148 23.37 -24.11 35.11
N VAL A 149 22.10 -24.15 34.70
CA VAL A 149 21.68 -23.76 33.34
C VAL A 149 21.91 -22.27 33.10
N ALA A 150 21.69 -21.43 34.12
CA ALA A 150 21.95 -19.99 34.07
C ALA A 150 23.40 -19.61 33.73
N SER A 151 24.38 -20.52 33.91
CA SER A 151 25.79 -20.25 33.59
C SER A 151 26.08 -20.15 32.09
N VAL A 152 25.21 -20.73 31.25
CA VAL A 152 25.38 -20.80 29.79
C VAL A 152 24.24 -20.16 29.01
N VAL A 153 23.10 -19.91 29.65
CA VAL A 153 22.02 -19.11 29.06
C VAL A 153 22.47 -17.66 29.08
N GLN A 154 22.55 -17.01 27.92
CA GLN A 154 23.10 -15.67 27.83
C GLN A 154 22.20 -14.67 28.56
N ALA A 155 22.76 -13.95 29.53
CA ALA A 155 22.06 -12.87 30.22
C ALA A 155 21.59 -11.81 29.19
N GLY A 156 20.27 -11.69 29.00
CA GLY A 156 19.68 -10.80 28.00
C GLY A 156 19.21 -11.47 26.71
N GLN A 157 19.24 -12.80 26.60
CA GLN A 157 18.40 -13.51 25.63
C GLN A 157 16.94 -13.10 25.89
N VAL A 158 16.35 -12.35 24.96
CA VAL A 158 14.96 -11.95 25.03
C VAL A 158 14.14 -13.24 25.00
N ASN A 159 13.28 -13.44 26.00
CA ASN A 159 12.33 -14.56 26.12
C ASN A 159 11.26 -14.48 25.02
N VAL A 160 11.64 -14.50 23.75
CA VAL A 160 10.71 -14.79 22.66
C VAL A 160 10.35 -16.26 22.83
N PRO A 161 9.06 -16.61 23.03
CA PRO A 161 8.66 -18.00 23.19
C PRO A 161 9.18 -18.81 22.00
N GLU A 162 9.98 -19.82 22.30
CA GLU A 162 10.56 -20.75 21.34
C GLU A 162 10.12 -22.16 21.75
N GLU A 163 9.91 -23.04 20.78
CA GLU A 163 9.61 -24.46 21.03
C GLU A 163 10.36 -25.32 20.03
N MET A 164 10.90 -26.43 20.51
CA MET A 164 11.82 -27.26 19.74
C MET A 164 11.22 -28.63 19.52
N ILE A 165 11.11 -29.05 18.26
CA ILE A 165 10.45 -30.30 17.91
C ILE A 165 11.43 -31.22 17.21
N ASN A 166 11.63 -32.40 17.79
CA ASN A 166 12.35 -33.48 17.13
C ASN A 166 11.42 -34.17 16.11
N LEU A 167 11.70 -33.98 14.84
CA LEU A 167 10.89 -34.48 13.73
C LEU A 167 11.04 -35.98 13.51
N HIS A 168 12.13 -36.60 13.95
CA HIS A 168 12.29 -38.05 13.88
C HIS A 168 11.26 -38.81 14.72
N THR A 169 10.71 -38.17 15.77
CA THR A 169 9.60 -38.74 16.55
C THR A 169 8.30 -38.85 15.75
N LEU A 170 8.16 -38.01 14.71
CA LEU A 170 6.99 -37.94 13.84
C LEU A 170 7.18 -38.79 12.58
N ASP A 171 8.41 -38.83 12.07
CA ASP A 171 8.79 -39.56 10.88
C ASP A 171 10.16 -40.20 11.08
N SER A 172 10.16 -41.50 11.41
CA SER A 172 11.37 -42.30 11.63
C SER A 172 12.29 -42.42 10.40
N THR A 173 11.85 -41.96 9.22
CA THR A 173 12.69 -41.92 8.02
C THR A 173 13.63 -40.71 7.98
N LEU A 174 13.37 -39.69 8.80
CA LEU A 174 14.25 -38.54 8.94
C LEU A 174 15.51 -38.89 9.74
N ALA A 175 16.54 -38.03 9.66
CA ALA A 175 17.73 -38.21 10.49
C ALA A 175 17.40 -38.05 11.98
N ASN A 176 18.10 -38.77 12.86
CA ASN A 176 17.83 -38.73 14.32
C ASN A 176 17.96 -37.31 14.92
N ASP A 177 18.80 -36.47 14.31
CA ASP A 177 19.04 -35.07 14.69
C ASP A 177 18.10 -34.08 13.98
N ALA A 178 17.17 -34.55 13.13
CA ALA A 178 16.23 -33.68 12.43
C ALA A 178 15.31 -32.98 13.43
N SER A 179 15.60 -31.72 13.70
CA SER A 179 14.87 -30.90 14.67
C SER A 179 14.62 -29.51 14.10
N ILE A 180 13.44 -28.96 14.38
CA ILE A 180 13.10 -27.58 14.06
C ILE A 180 12.83 -26.83 15.35
N SER A 181 13.45 -25.66 15.48
CA SER A 181 13.06 -24.65 16.45
C SER A 181 11.98 -23.76 15.83
N PHE A 182 10.90 -23.51 16.56
CA PHE A 182 9.86 -22.55 16.21
C PHE A 182 9.94 -21.39 17.19
N GLN A 183 10.29 -20.22 16.71
CA GLN A 183 10.23 -18.99 17.47
C GLN A 183 8.93 -18.24 17.14
N LEU A 184 8.19 -17.84 18.16
CA LEU A 184 6.93 -17.15 18.01
C LEU A 184 7.15 -15.72 17.50
N GLY A 185 6.56 -15.41 16.34
CA GLY A 185 6.54 -14.08 15.74
C GLY A 185 5.30 -13.28 16.17
N GLN A 186 4.64 -12.63 15.21
CA GLN A 186 3.40 -11.89 15.46
C GLN A 186 2.17 -12.80 15.40
N SER A 187 1.22 -12.55 16.31
CA SER A 187 -0.15 -13.05 16.20
C SER A 187 -1.14 -11.91 16.02
N VAL A 188 -1.97 -11.98 14.99
CA VAL A 188 -2.99 -10.97 14.68
C VAL A 188 -4.34 -11.60 14.45
N ARG A 189 -5.37 -10.92 14.97
CA ARG A 189 -6.75 -11.32 14.78
C ARG A 189 -7.36 -10.53 13.63
N VAL A 190 -7.84 -11.23 12.61
CA VAL A 190 -8.37 -10.61 11.40
C VAL A 190 -9.72 -11.21 11.03
N SER A 191 -10.57 -10.43 10.36
CA SER A 191 -11.82 -10.94 9.82
C SER A 191 -11.80 -11.08 8.30
N GLU A 192 -12.24 -12.24 7.83
CA GLU A 192 -12.40 -12.55 6.41
C GLU A 192 -13.79 -13.16 6.19
N ASN A 193 -14.55 -12.58 5.26
CA ASN A 193 -15.89 -13.07 4.89
C ASN A 193 -16.82 -13.26 6.11
N GLY A 194 -16.76 -12.33 7.09
CA GLY A 194 -17.58 -12.37 8.31
C GLY A 194 -17.17 -13.44 9.33
N LYS A 195 -16.04 -14.12 9.13
CA LYS A 195 -15.44 -15.06 10.10
C LYS A 195 -14.18 -14.46 10.69
N TRP A 196 -13.87 -14.83 11.93
CA TRP A 196 -12.66 -14.40 12.61
C TRP A 196 -11.58 -15.48 12.52
N TYR A 197 -10.36 -15.06 12.23
CA TYR A 197 -9.18 -15.91 12.21
C TYR A 197 -8.09 -15.29 13.09
N MET A 198 -7.32 -16.15 13.76
CA MET A 198 -6.03 -15.80 14.32
C MET A 198 -4.97 -16.21 13.31
N TYR A 199 -4.15 -15.27 12.88
CA TYR A 199 -2.95 -15.56 12.12
C TYR A 199 -1.76 -15.49 13.06
N THR A 200 -0.95 -16.55 13.11
CA THR A 200 0.23 -16.63 13.96
C THR A 200 1.44 -16.96 13.09
N GLN A 201 2.41 -16.07 13.10
CA GLN A 201 3.67 -16.25 12.38
C GLN A 201 4.69 -16.93 13.29
N LEU A 202 5.42 -17.89 12.74
CA LEU A 202 6.48 -18.63 13.40
C LEU A 202 7.74 -18.54 12.55
N SER A 203 8.87 -18.20 13.14
CA SER A 203 10.18 -18.39 12.51
C SER A 203 10.62 -19.83 12.78
N ALA A 204 10.68 -20.66 11.75
CA ALA A 204 11.07 -22.05 11.84
C ALA A 204 12.52 -22.22 11.37
N LYS A 205 13.40 -22.66 12.27
CA LYS A 205 14.83 -22.86 12.01
C LYS A 205 15.21 -24.33 12.09
N ASN A 206 15.87 -24.84 11.06
CA ASN A 206 16.39 -26.20 11.08
C ASN A 206 17.70 -26.29 11.88
N LEU A 207 17.70 -27.10 12.93
CA LEU A 207 18.84 -27.32 13.81
C LEU A 207 19.61 -28.61 13.48
N GLY A 208 19.05 -29.45 12.61
CA GLY A 208 19.66 -30.68 12.16
C GLY A 208 20.75 -30.47 11.09
N SER A 209 21.52 -31.52 10.86
CA SER A 209 22.61 -31.53 9.86
C SER A 209 22.14 -31.76 8.42
N SER A 210 20.86 -32.11 8.21
CA SER A 210 20.28 -32.41 6.90
C SER A 210 19.09 -31.51 6.58
N SER A 211 18.81 -31.31 5.29
CA SER A 211 17.64 -30.56 4.85
C SER A 211 16.34 -31.26 5.26
N VAL A 212 15.38 -30.53 5.79
CA VAL A 212 14.12 -31.12 6.28
C VAL A 212 12.91 -30.33 5.78
N LYS A 213 11.79 -31.03 5.59
CA LYS A 213 10.46 -30.43 5.39
C LYS A 213 9.61 -30.67 6.62
N LEU A 214 8.65 -29.81 6.88
CA LEU A 214 7.67 -30.04 7.96
C LEU A 214 6.89 -31.32 7.66
N PRO A 215 6.92 -32.34 8.55
CA PRO A 215 6.15 -33.56 8.36
C PRO A 215 4.65 -33.26 8.36
N ALA A 216 3.89 -33.90 7.49
CA ALA A 216 2.42 -33.73 7.48
C ALA A 216 1.74 -34.21 8.78
N GLY A 217 2.43 -35.05 9.57
CA GLY A 217 1.98 -35.48 10.89
C GLY A 217 2.13 -34.41 11.99
N LEU A 218 2.96 -33.38 11.77
CA LEU A 218 3.06 -32.25 12.70
C LEU A 218 1.81 -31.37 12.56
N GLN A 219 1.01 -31.32 13.61
CA GLN A 219 -0.18 -30.49 13.68
C GLN A 219 0.00 -29.40 14.72
N MET A 220 -0.77 -28.32 14.54
CA MET A 220 -0.74 -27.15 15.41
C MET A 220 -2.17 -26.76 15.74
N ARG A 221 -2.41 -26.34 16.99
CA ARG A 221 -3.70 -25.82 17.43
C ARG A 221 -3.53 -24.70 18.44
N LEU A 222 -4.43 -23.74 18.39
CA LEU A 222 -4.55 -22.74 19.45
C LEU A 222 -5.34 -23.35 20.60
N VAL A 223 -4.90 -23.13 21.83
CA VAL A 223 -5.61 -23.52 23.05
C VAL A 223 -5.88 -22.24 23.85
N ASP A 224 -7.15 -22.00 24.20
CA ASP A 224 -7.52 -20.85 25.02
C ASP A 224 -7.40 -21.13 26.53
N ALA A 225 -7.67 -20.11 27.35
CA ALA A 225 -7.54 -20.20 28.80
C ALA A 225 -8.49 -21.24 29.44
N ASP A 226 -9.57 -21.62 28.75
CA ASP A 226 -10.54 -22.62 29.19
C ASP A 226 -10.16 -24.04 28.69
N GLY A 227 -9.05 -24.16 27.95
CA GLY A 227 -8.58 -25.41 27.36
C GLY A 227 -9.29 -25.79 26.06
N LEU A 228 -10.09 -24.89 25.46
CA LEU A 228 -10.72 -25.16 24.17
C LEU A 228 -9.68 -25.09 23.06
N GLN A 229 -9.77 -26.07 22.16
CA GLN A 229 -8.79 -26.29 21.10
C GLN A 229 -9.34 -25.86 19.74
N TYR A 230 -8.51 -25.14 18.98
CA TYR A 230 -8.84 -24.62 17.66
C TYR A 230 -7.75 -25.05 16.67
N THR A 231 -8.07 -25.97 15.77
CA THR A 231 -7.11 -26.51 14.79
C THR A 231 -6.58 -25.41 13.87
N SER A 232 -5.25 -25.32 13.76
CA SER A 232 -4.57 -24.38 12.89
C SER A 232 -4.26 -25.03 11.53
N THR A 233 -4.30 -24.23 10.47
CA THR A 233 -3.84 -24.61 9.14
C THR A 233 -2.63 -23.78 8.73
N ILE A 234 -1.71 -24.32 7.96
CA ILE A 234 -0.56 -23.55 7.45
C ILE A 234 -1.04 -22.76 6.23
N ALA A 235 -1.15 -21.43 6.38
CA ALA A 235 -1.53 -20.51 5.30
C ALA A 235 -0.34 -20.18 4.39
N ASN A 236 0.88 -20.17 4.92
CA ASN A 236 2.11 -19.96 4.16
C ASN A 236 3.27 -20.79 4.79
N GLY A 237 4.17 -21.32 3.96
CA GLY A 237 5.36 -22.08 4.41
C GLY A 237 5.18 -23.61 4.45
N SER A 238 4.03 -24.17 4.04
CA SER A 238 3.76 -25.62 4.11
C SER A 238 4.65 -26.47 3.18
N GLY A 239 5.22 -25.88 2.14
CA GLY A 239 6.12 -26.54 1.18
C GLY A 239 7.60 -26.24 1.39
N THR A 240 7.95 -25.40 2.36
CA THR A 240 9.33 -24.94 2.58
C THR A 240 10.24 -26.12 2.94
N THR A 241 11.39 -26.18 2.28
CA THR A 241 12.50 -27.07 2.67
C THR A 241 13.51 -26.24 3.42
N PHE A 242 13.75 -26.57 4.68
CA PHE A 242 14.68 -25.88 5.54
C PHE A 242 16.06 -26.51 5.40
N LEU A 243 17.03 -25.78 4.85
CA LEU A 243 18.42 -26.22 4.84
C LEU A 243 19.01 -26.16 6.26
N PRO A 244 20.10 -26.89 6.56
CA PRO A 244 20.76 -26.82 7.86
C PRO A 244 21.05 -25.37 8.28
N SER A 245 20.68 -25.01 9.51
CA SER A 245 20.78 -23.66 10.10
C SER A 245 19.94 -22.56 9.42
N GLN A 246 19.22 -22.87 8.35
CA GLN A 246 18.34 -21.91 7.68
C GLN A 246 17.06 -21.71 8.50
N SER A 247 16.60 -20.46 8.53
CA SER A 247 15.30 -20.06 9.08
C SER A 247 14.37 -19.62 7.96
N ASP A 248 13.08 -19.92 8.08
CA ASP A 248 12.03 -19.37 7.22
C ASP A 248 10.74 -19.15 8.03
N THR A 249 9.83 -18.34 7.52
CA THR A 249 8.57 -18.01 8.21
C THR A 249 7.46 -18.98 7.81
N VAL A 250 6.77 -19.52 8.81
CA VAL A 250 5.54 -20.31 8.67
C VAL A 250 4.40 -19.49 9.23
N THR A 251 3.34 -19.28 8.44
CA THR A 251 2.14 -18.57 8.90
C THR A 251 1.00 -19.53 9.12
N LEU A 252 0.49 -19.58 10.35
CA LEU A 252 -0.69 -20.33 10.72
C LEU A 252 -1.94 -19.48 10.57
N LYS A 253 -3.04 -20.11 10.17
CA LYS A 253 -4.39 -19.55 10.14
C LYS A 253 -5.30 -20.46 10.95
N THR A 254 -5.85 -19.92 12.03
CA THR A 254 -6.70 -20.63 12.98
C THR A 254 -8.08 -19.98 13.00
N PRO A 255 -9.18 -20.69 12.69
CA PRO A 255 -10.52 -20.14 12.87
C PRO A 255 -10.80 -19.94 14.35
N VAL A 256 -11.21 -18.74 14.74
CA VAL A 256 -11.48 -18.40 16.14
C VAL A 256 -12.87 -17.85 16.32
N SER A 257 -13.45 -18.07 17.50
CA SER A 257 -14.76 -17.49 17.80
C SER A 257 -14.65 -15.98 18.00
N LYS A 258 -15.75 -15.27 17.75
CA LYS A 258 -15.88 -13.84 18.03
C LYS A 258 -15.60 -13.49 19.50
N LYS A 259 -15.96 -14.38 20.44
CA LYS A 259 -15.86 -14.13 21.88
C LYS A 259 -14.56 -14.63 22.50
N MET A 260 -13.65 -15.19 21.71
CA MET A 260 -12.36 -15.68 22.20
C MET A 260 -11.59 -14.56 22.88
N ALA A 261 -11.19 -14.80 24.13
CA ALA A 261 -10.31 -13.91 24.86
C ALA A 261 -8.92 -13.87 24.20
N THR A 262 -8.29 -12.70 24.18
CA THR A 262 -6.94 -12.52 23.64
C THR A 262 -5.86 -12.74 24.71
N THR A 263 -6.23 -13.25 25.89
CA THR A 263 -5.32 -13.50 27.01
C THR A 263 -5.36 -14.97 27.39
N GLY A 264 -4.21 -15.53 27.73
CA GLY A 264 -4.10 -16.96 28.10
C GLY A 264 -4.18 -17.88 26.88
N LEU A 265 -3.91 -17.36 25.69
CA LEU A 265 -3.79 -18.17 24.48
C LEU A 265 -2.43 -18.87 24.44
N SER A 266 -2.42 -20.13 24.04
CA SER A 266 -1.21 -20.89 23.76
C SER A 266 -1.31 -21.60 22.42
N LEU A 267 -0.18 -21.81 21.77
CA LEU A 267 -0.06 -22.59 20.54
C LEU A 267 0.56 -23.93 20.93
N GLU A 268 -0.19 -24.98 20.71
CA GLU A 268 0.24 -26.35 20.97
C GLU A 268 0.66 -27.03 19.67
N PHE A 269 1.81 -27.67 19.70
CA PHE A 269 2.27 -28.59 18.67
C PHE A 269 1.93 -30.01 19.10
N TYR A 270 1.36 -30.80 18.20
CA TYR A 270 0.95 -32.16 18.50
C TYR A 270 0.99 -33.04 17.25
N TYR A 271 0.85 -34.35 17.45
CA TYR A 271 0.61 -35.31 16.38
C TYR A 271 -0.39 -36.37 16.82
N LEU A 272 -0.93 -37.10 15.85
CA LEU A 272 -1.87 -38.19 16.09
C LEU A 272 -1.14 -39.53 16.09
N ASN A 273 -1.09 -40.20 17.24
CA ASN A 273 -0.64 -41.58 17.36
C ASN A 273 -1.86 -42.50 17.48
N GLN A 274 -2.24 -43.19 16.40
CA GLN A 274 -3.41 -44.09 16.40
C GLN A 274 -4.71 -43.41 16.91
N SER A 275 -4.89 -42.14 16.56
CA SER A 275 -6.01 -41.26 16.99
C SER A 275 -5.90 -40.66 18.39
N GLU A 276 -4.83 -40.92 19.14
CA GLU A 276 -4.53 -40.20 20.38
C GLU A 276 -3.68 -38.96 20.08
N ASP A 277 -4.07 -37.82 20.65
CA ASP A 277 -3.29 -36.58 20.58
C ASP A 277 -2.06 -36.71 21.48
N VAL A 278 -0.88 -36.61 20.89
CA VAL A 278 0.38 -36.54 21.64
C VAL A 278 0.95 -35.14 21.52
N SER A 279 0.92 -34.40 22.62
CA SER A 279 1.49 -33.05 22.72
C SER A 279 3.02 -33.10 22.63
N LEU A 280 3.59 -32.23 21.79
CA LEU A 280 5.03 -32.08 21.58
C LEU A 280 5.60 -30.87 22.32
N GLY A 281 4.76 -29.87 22.61
CA GLY A 281 5.15 -28.64 23.28
C GLY A 281 4.11 -27.54 23.13
N THR A 282 4.22 -26.48 23.94
CA THR A 282 3.29 -25.35 23.93
C THR A 282 4.02 -24.02 24.04
N MET A 283 3.62 -23.03 23.24
CA MET A 283 4.12 -21.66 23.32
C MET A 283 3.03 -20.70 23.78
N ASN A 284 3.35 -19.79 24.69
CA ASN A 284 2.42 -18.77 25.15
C ASN A 284 2.31 -17.62 24.12
N LEU A 285 1.09 -17.25 23.73
CA LEU A 285 0.86 -16.22 22.69
C LEU A 285 0.75 -14.80 23.21
N ASN A 286 0.70 -14.59 24.53
CA ASN A 286 0.41 -13.28 25.12
C ASN A 286 1.39 -12.17 24.65
N THR A 287 2.64 -12.52 24.35
CA THR A 287 3.65 -11.56 23.85
C THR A 287 3.53 -11.29 22.35
N SER A 288 2.94 -12.22 21.59
CA SER A 288 2.78 -12.14 20.13
C SER A 288 1.52 -11.40 19.68
N LEU A 289 0.49 -11.36 20.53
CA LEU A 289 -0.80 -10.76 20.24
C LEU A 289 -0.68 -9.23 20.25
N GLN A 290 -0.36 -8.66 19.09
CA GLN A 290 -0.06 -7.24 18.97
C GLN A 290 -0.93 -6.60 17.91
N THR A 291 -1.66 -5.57 18.32
CA THR A 291 -2.16 -4.52 17.42
C THR A 291 -1.26 -3.30 17.56
N THR A 292 -0.86 -2.72 16.45
CA THR A 292 0.10 -1.62 16.41
C THR A 292 -0.65 -0.29 16.46
N PRO A 293 -0.36 0.63 17.40
CA PRO A 293 -0.91 1.98 17.35
C PRO A 293 -0.47 2.73 16.09
N LEU A 294 -1.20 3.77 15.70
CA LEU A 294 -0.71 4.71 14.68
C LEU A 294 0.66 5.28 15.11
N ASP A 295 1.47 5.61 14.11
CA ASP A 295 2.85 6.12 14.20
C ASP A 295 3.86 5.22 14.93
N THR A 296 3.52 3.94 15.15
CA THR A 296 4.45 2.95 15.70
C THR A 296 5.03 2.07 14.60
N LYS A 297 6.36 1.96 14.54
CA LYS A 297 7.05 1.03 13.62
C LYS A 297 6.82 -0.41 14.05
N GLN A 298 6.51 -1.27 13.09
CA GLN A 298 6.43 -2.71 13.27
C GLN A 298 7.40 -3.39 12.30
N ALA A 299 8.16 -4.38 12.79
CA ALA A 299 9.03 -5.17 11.93
C ALA A 299 8.19 -5.98 10.92
N TYR A 300 8.63 -6.00 9.66
CA TYR A 300 8.05 -6.84 8.63
C TYR A 300 8.63 -8.25 8.73
N ILE A 301 7.82 -9.30 8.83
CA ILE A 301 8.35 -10.64 9.15
C ILE A 301 8.77 -11.43 7.89
N GLY A 302 8.26 -11.06 6.71
CA GLY A 302 8.62 -11.68 5.43
C GLY A 302 9.99 -11.27 4.85
N GLN A 303 10.95 -10.93 5.70
CA GLN A 303 12.27 -10.43 5.29
C GLN A 303 13.26 -11.55 4.96
N GLN A 304 14.12 -11.30 3.99
CA GLN A 304 15.30 -12.12 3.75
C GLN A 304 16.42 -11.77 4.76
N GLU A 305 17.37 -12.68 4.94
CA GLU A 305 18.53 -12.45 5.80
C GLU A 305 19.29 -11.17 5.37
N GLY A 306 19.47 -10.25 6.31
CA GLY A 306 20.15 -8.96 6.07
C GLY A 306 19.24 -7.79 5.67
N GLU A 307 17.98 -8.05 5.34
CA GLU A 307 16.97 -7.00 5.23
C GLU A 307 16.56 -6.51 6.65
N GLN A 308 16.16 -5.24 6.77
CA GLN A 308 15.58 -4.68 7.99
C GLN A 308 14.41 -3.78 7.63
N ILE A 309 13.30 -4.39 7.27
CA ILE A 309 12.09 -3.71 6.80
C ILE A 309 11.13 -3.41 7.95
N THR A 310 10.60 -2.19 7.98
CA THR A 310 9.55 -1.82 8.93
C THR A 310 8.34 -1.25 8.22
N VAL A 311 7.16 -1.55 8.75
CA VAL A 311 5.89 -0.94 8.34
C VAL A 311 5.38 -0.02 9.44
N LYS A 312 4.82 1.13 9.07
CA LYS A 312 4.25 2.09 10.00
C LYS A 312 3.01 2.73 9.39
N ALA A 313 1.88 2.72 10.08
CA ALA A 313 0.74 3.56 9.74
C ALA A 313 0.95 4.97 10.31
N ASN A 314 1.48 5.90 9.51
CA ASN A 314 1.88 7.25 9.94
C ASN A 314 0.69 8.06 10.47
N SER A 315 -0.45 7.98 9.79
CA SER A 315 -1.64 8.73 10.14
C SER A 315 -2.89 8.07 9.57
N SER A 316 -4.02 8.35 10.21
CA SER A 316 -5.34 8.07 9.65
C SER A 316 -6.19 9.31 9.77
N VAL A 317 -6.83 9.72 8.67
CA VAL A 317 -7.73 10.87 8.60
C VAL A 317 -9.10 10.36 8.15
N TYR A 318 -10.17 10.93 8.68
CA TYR A 318 -11.52 10.55 8.29
C TYR A 318 -12.45 11.75 8.07
N SER A 319 -13.45 11.63 7.19
CA SER A 319 -14.50 12.62 7.03
C SER A 319 -15.87 11.95 7.00
N LYS A 320 -16.85 12.54 7.69
CA LYS A 320 -18.24 12.08 7.63
C LYS A 320 -18.93 12.75 6.45
N GLN A 321 -19.42 11.95 5.51
CA GLN A 321 -20.16 12.38 4.33
C GLN A 321 -21.53 11.69 4.30
N ALA A 322 -22.38 12.07 3.34
CA ALA A 322 -23.75 11.54 3.23
C ALA A 322 -23.79 10.02 2.93
N ASP A 323 -22.76 9.49 2.28
CA ASP A 323 -22.62 8.10 1.86
C ASP A 323 -21.84 7.23 2.86
N GLY A 324 -21.20 7.82 3.88
CA GLY A 324 -20.47 7.08 4.91
C GLY A 324 -19.35 7.87 5.58
N VAL A 325 -18.46 7.16 6.26
CA VAL A 325 -17.23 7.70 6.85
C VAL A 325 -16.08 7.36 5.90
N HIS A 326 -15.62 8.36 5.15
CA HIS A 326 -14.45 8.21 4.28
C HIS A 326 -13.21 8.21 5.15
N VAL A 327 -12.40 7.16 5.07
CA VAL A 327 -11.16 7.02 5.84
C VAL A 327 -10.00 6.86 4.87
N GLN A 328 -8.91 7.57 5.17
CA GLN A 328 -7.61 7.41 4.52
C GLN A 328 -6.56 7.10 5.58
N THR A 329 -5.79 6.04 5.39
CA THR A 329 -4.63 5.71 6.22
C THR A 329 -3.37 5.71 5.38
N VAL A 330 -2.36 6.45 5.83
CA VAL A 330 -1.05 6.52 5.19
C VAL A 330 -0.13 5.52 5.87
N VAL A 331 0.41 4.56 5.11
CA VAL A 331 1.32 3.53 5.62
C VAL A 331 2.67 3.65 4.92
N THR A 332 3.75 3.84 5.67
CA THR A 332 5.11 3.82 5.14
C THR A 332 5.77 2.45 5.37
N LEU A 333 6.38 1.92 4.32
CA LEU A 333 7.34 0.82 4.34
C LEU A 333 8.75 1.42 4.28
N SER A 334 9.59 1.12 5.25
CA SER A 334 10.96 1.62 5.35
C SER A 334 11.96 0.47 5.27
N ASN A 335 13.03 0.64 4.50
CA ASN A 335 14.19 -0.23 4.57
C ASN A 335 15.23 0.38 5.52
N ASP A 336 15.17 0.00 6.78
CA ASP A 336 16.10 0.44 7.82
C ASP A 336 17.46 -0.29 7.74
N GLY A 337 17.61 -1.26 6.83
CA GLY A 337 18.82 -2.08 6.67
C GLY A 337 19.89 -1.43 5.80
N GLU A 338 20.93 -2.20 5.44
CA GLU A 338 21.99 -1.78 4.52
C GLU A 338 21.91 -2.46 3.14
N ALA A 339 21.15 -3.56 3.04
CA ALA A 339 20.88 -4.27 1.79
C ALA A 339 19.67 -3.67 1.07
N THR A 340 19.62 -3.79 -0.26
CA THR A 340 18.40 -3.54 -1.04
C THR A 340 17.36 -4.61 -0.73
N ALA A 341 16.09 -4.23 -0.62
CA ALA A 341 14.99 -5.16 -0.38
C ALA A 341 13.89 -5.02 -1.43
N SER A 342 13.18 -6.09 -1.73
CA SER A 342 11.99 -6.04 -2.59
C SER A 342 10.80 -5.42 -1.87
N ILE A 343 9.99 -4.63 -2.58
CA ILE A 343 8.73 -4.09 -2.07
C ILE A 343 7.65 -5.16 -2.18
N PRO A 344 7.03 -5.62 -1.06
CA PRO A 344 5.96 -6.59 -1.13
C PRO A 344 4.68 -5.98 -1.73
N SER A 345 3.87 -6.83 -2.37
CA SER A 345 2.59 -6.43 -2.93
C SER A 345 1.53 -6.36 -1.84
N PHE A 346 1.41 -5.20 -1.19
CA PHE A 346 0.40 -5.00 -0.15
C PHE A 346 -0.97 -4.60 -0.71
N TYR A 347 -1.99 -4.98 0.04
CA TYR A 347 -3.32 -4.37 0.02
C TYR A 347 -3.81 -4.25 1.46
N ALA A 348 -4.89 -3.53 1.72
CA ALA A 348 -5.39 -3.40 3.08
C ALA A 348 -6.90 -3.61 3.17
N SER A 349 -7.39 -3.80 4.38
CA SER A 349 -8.81 -3.81 4.68
C SER A 349 -9.08 -3.20 6.05
N TYR A 350 -10.12 -2.38 6.14
CA TYR A 350 -10.61 -1.88 7.42
C TYR A 350 -11.57 -2.89 8.03
N GLN A 351 -11.22 -3.41 9.21
CA GLN A 351 -12.09 -4.25 10.00
C GLN A 351 -12.67 -3.48 11.18
N PHE A 352 -13.96 -3.66 11.43
CA PHE A 352 -14.67 -2.93 12.47
C PHE A 352 -15.91 -3.69 12.94
N GLY A 353 -16.33 -3.31 14.15
CA GLY A 353 -17.48 -3.90 14.81
C GLY A 353 -17.24 -5.36 15.19
N ASP A 354 -18.12 -5.83 16.07
CA ASP A 354 -17.97 -7.16 16.61
C ASP A 354 -18.36 -8.27 15.60
N SER A 355 -19.02 -7.92 14.49
CA SER A 355 -19.46 -8.87 13.45
C SER A 355 -18.33 -9.37 12.55
N GLY A 356 -17.11 -8.82 12.67
CA GLY A 356 -16.05 -9.13 11.72
C GLY A 356 -16.36 -8.53 10.34
N THR A 357 -16.97 -7.36 10.31
CA THR A 357 -17.17 -6.65 9.05
C THR A 357 -15.82 -6.12 8.60
N SER A 358 -15.49 -6.36 7.34
CA SER A 358 -14.25 -5.88 6.72
C SER A 358 -14.57 -5.25 5.38
N ILE A 359 -13.94 -4.11 5.09
CA ILE A 359 -14.04 -3.39 3.81
C ILE A 359 -12.64 -3.29 3.24
N THR A 360 -12.44 -3.81 2.04
CA THR A 360 -11.17 -3.67 1.33
C THR A 360 -10.87 -2.19 1.08
N ALA A 361 -9.65 -1.80 1.39
CA ALA A 361 -9.11 -0.49 1.07
C ALA A 361 -8.23 -0.62 -0.16
N THR A 362 -8.18 0.42 -0.95
CA THR A 362 -7.39 0.44 -2.19
C THR A 362 -6.26 1.44 -2.09
N ASP A 363 -5.22 1.19 -2.88
CA ASP A 363 -4.06 2.04 -3.04
C ASP A 363 -3.69 2.04 -4.53
N ASN A 364 -3.62 3.24 -5.11
CA ASN A 364 -3.41 3.43 -6.56
C ASN A 364 -2.04 4.07 -6.87
N SER A 365 -1.13 4.04 -5.90
CA SER A 365 0.20 4.62 -6.07
C SER A 365 1.14 3.68 -6.84
N SER A 366 1.76 4.20 -7.90
CA SER A 366 2.84 3.49 -8.61
C SER A 366 4.16 3.63 -7.87
N ARG A 367 4.97 2.58 -7.84
CA ARG A 367 6.19 2.52 -7.04
C ARG A 367 7.26 1.69 -7.75
N ASN A 368 8.49 1.82 -7.27
CA ASN A 368 9.56 0.91 -7.63
C ASN A 368 9.29 -0.48 -7.04
N ASP A 369 9.91 -1.50 -7.62
CA ASP A 369 9.82 -2.88 -7.12
C ASP A 369 10.77 -3.15 -5.95
N TYR A 370 11.68 -2.21 -5.66
CA TYR A 370 12.74 -2.35 -4.66
C TYR A 370 12.93 -1.06 -3.84
N LEU A 371 13.37 -1.21 -2.60
CA LEU A 371 13.84 -0.16 -1.71
C LEU A 371 15.35 -0.28 -1.51
N ALA A 372 16.08 0.78 -1.85
CA ALA A 372 17.48 0.91 -1.46
C ALA A 372 17.63 1.05 0.07
N SER A 373 18.87 0.94 0.56
CA SER A 373 19.20 1.21 1.97
C SER A 373 18.67 2.59 2.39
N LYS A 374 17.97 2.62 3.53
CA LYS A 374 17.30 3.80 4.11
C LYS A 374 16.20 4.45 3.25
N GLU A 375 15.76 3.80 2.18
CA GLU A 375 14.66 4.27 1.35
C GLU A 375 13.30 3.91 1.97
N THR A 376 12.27 4.66 1.60
CA THR A 376 10.89 4.42 2.05
C THR A 376 9.91 4.46 0.89
N ALA A 377 8.89 3.61 0.93
CA ALA A 377 7.71 3.68 0.06
C ALA A 377 6.45 3.97 0.88
N THR A 378 5.51 4.72 0.33
CA THR A 378 4.28 5.12 1.03
C THR A 378 3.05 4.57 0.31
N TYR A 379 2.16 3.93 1.07
CA TYR A 379 0.84 3.44 0.69
C TYR A 379 -0.24 4.40 1.19
N TYR A 380 -1.24 4.65 0.35
CA TYR A 380 -2.41 5.45 0.70
C TYR A 380 -3.65 4.56 0.59
N PHE A 381 -4.07 4.00 1.71
CA PHE A 381 -5.25 3.13 1.76
C PHE A 381 -6.50 3.96 2.00
N ASN A 382 -7.49 3.85 1.11
CA ASN A 382 -8.73 4.60 1.18
C ASN A 382 -9.94 3.65 1.20
N ALA A 383 -10.97 3.99 1.97
CA ALA A 383 -12.26 3.29 1.96
C ALA A 383 -13.41 4.17 2.48
N ILE A 384 -14.65 3.76 2.18
CA ILE A 384 -15.87 4.34 2.75
C ILE A 384 -16.45 3.34 3.75
N LEU A 385 -16.40 3.68 5.03
CA LEU A 385 -16.99 2.87 6.10
C LEU A 385 -18.47 3.24 6.29
N PRO A 386 -19.33 2.30 6.72
CA PRO A 386 -20.73 2.60 7.04
C PRO A 386 -20.83 3.71 8.10
N SER A 387 -21.92 4.47 8.04
CA SER A 387 -22.23 5.44 9.09
C SER A 387 -22.41 4.74 10.45
N GLY A 388 -21.87 5.34 11.51
CA GLY A 388 -21.94 4.79 12.87
C GLY A 388 -20.76 3.91 13.31
N VAL A 389 -19.79 3.63 12.43
CA VAL A 389 -18.55 2.94 12.83
C VAL A 389 -17.75 3.80 13.81
N ASP A 390 -17.36 3.21 14.95
CA ASP A 390 -16.43 3.83 15.89
C ASP A 390 -14.99 3.58 15.46
N LEU A 391 -14.31 4.66 15.05
CA LEU A 391 -12.93 4.61 14.58
C LEU A 391 -11.91 4.31 15.69
N ASN A 392 -12.27 4.44 16.97
CA ASN A 392 -11.35 4.10 18.06
C ASN A 392 -11.13 2.59 18.22
N VAL A 393 -12.07 1.78 17.72
CA VAL A 393 -12.01 0.32 17.74
C VAL A 393 -11.82 -0.28 16.34
N ALA A 394 -11.99 0.52 15.29
CA ALA A 394 -11.67 0.10 13.92
C ALA A 394 -10.16 -0.12 13.75
N GLN A 395 -9.81 -1.04 12.85
CA GLN A 395 -8.44 -1.45 12.61
C GLN A 395 -8.17 -1.52 11.11
N LEU A 396 -6.98 -1.09 10.69
CA LEU A 396 -6.46 -1.35 9.35
C LEU A 396 -5.65 -2.64 9.39
N VAL A 397 -6.10 -3.66 8.66
CA VAL A 397 -5.32 -4.88 8.41
C VAL A 397 -4.53 -4.67 7.12
N LEU A 398 -3.20 -4.68 7.23
CA LEU A 398 -2.29 -4.70 6.08
C LEU A 398 -2.02 -6.14 5.69
N TRP A 399 -2.24 -6.46 4.42
CA TRP A 399 -2.07 -7.80 3.86
C TRP A 399 -0.99 -7.81 2.80
N GLU A 400 -0.30 -8.94 2.66
CA GLU A 400 0.59 -9.23 1.54
C GLU A 400 -0.06 -10.27 0.62
N LYS A 401 -0.03 -10.00 -0.70
CA LYS A 401 -0.35 -10.99 -1.72
C LYS A 401 0.85 -11.93 -1.88
N THR A 402 0.68 -13.18 -1.50
CA THR A 402 1.74 -14.17 -1.73
C THR A 402 1.64 -14.69 -3.18
N PRO A 403 2.76 -14.81 -3.89
CA PRO A 403 2.75 -15.32 -5.25
C PRO A 403 2.18 -16.74 -5.26
N THR A 404 1.22 -16.99 -6.14
CA THR A 404 0.73 -18.35 -6.37
C THR A 404 1.84 -19.15 -7.03
N ILE A 405 2.37 -20.13 -6.31
CA ILE A 405 3.31 -21.11 -6.87
C ILE A 405 2.50 -21.92 -7.89
N SER A 406 2.54 -21.48 -9.15
CA SER A 406 2.02 -22.24 -10.27
C SER A 406 2.96 -23.43 -10.45
N THR A 407 2.58 -24.57 -9.88
CA THR A 407 3.28 -25.83 -10.14
C THR A 407 3.15 -26.08 -11.64
N ALA A 408 4.22 -25.82 -12.38
CA ALA A 408 4.31 -26.09 -13.80
C ALA A 408 4.22 -27.62 -14.00
N GLY A 409 2.99 -28.12 -14.09
CA GLY A 409 2.69 -29.49 -14.46
C GLY A 409 3.22 -29.71 -15.86
N SER A 410 4.40 -30.32 -15.95
CA SER A 410 4.92 -30.87 -17.20
C SER A 410 3.99 -31.99 -17.63
N SER A 411 2.99 -31.66 -18.45
CA SER A 411 2.12 -32.63 -19.10
C SER A 411 2.94 -33.41 -20.11
N ALA A 412 3.49 -34.54 -19.68
CA ALA A 412 4.00 -35.59 -20.56
C ALA A 412 2.84 -36.11 -21.42
N SER A 413 2.86 -35.83 -22.71
CA SER A 413 1.91 -36.39 -23.66
C SER A 413 2.15 -37.90 -23.80
N GLY A 414 1.29 -38.71 -23.19
CA GLY A 414 1.20 -40.13 -23.47
C GLY A 414 0.72 -40.36 -24.91
N GLY A 415 1.58 -40.96 -25.73
CA GLY A 415 1.25 -41.35 -27.10
C GLY A 415 0.26 -42.51 -27.12
N ASN A 416 -0.92 -42.27 -27.71
CA ASN A 416 -1.84 -43.33 -28.09
C ASN A 416 -1.30 -44.04 -29.33
N ALA A 417 -1.00 -45.33 -29.19
CA ALA A 417 -0.74 -46.24 -30.29
C ALA A 417 -2.07 -46.64 -30.96
N ALA A 418 -2.19 -46.35 -32.26
CA ALA A 418 -3.22 -46.91 -33.13
C ALA A 418 -2.56 -47.65 -34.30
N SER A 419 -3.00 -48.89 -34.51
CA SER A 419 -2.56 -49.82 -35.55
C SER A 419 -3.07 -49.41 -36.95
N PRO A 420 -2.44 -49.89 -38.05
CA PRO A 420 -2.60 -49.33 -39.39
C PRO A 420 -3.61 -50.10 -40.25
N THR A 421 -4.39 -49.36 -41.04
CA THR A 421 -5.03 -49.72 -42.33
C THR A 421 -5.62 -48.39 -42.83
N GLY A 422 -5.52 -47.90 -44.05
CA GLY A 422 -5.06 -48.36 -45.35
C GLY A 422 -5.83 -47.49 -46.36
N THR A 423 -5.15 -47.01 -47.41
CA THR A 423 -5.74 -46.64 -48.71
C THR A 423 -6.25 -45.19 -48.95
N ALA A 424 -5.37 -44.46 -49.66
CA ALA A 424 -5.57 -43.69 -50.91
C ALA A 424 -6.29 -42.32 -50.97
N SER A 425 -5.60 -41.44 -51.73
CA SER A 425 -6.08 -40.36 -52.63
C SER A 425 -6.70 -39.12 -51.96
N SER A 426 -6.48 -37.86 -52.36
CA SER A 426 -5.76 -37.26 -53.50
C SER A 426 -5.73 -35.73 -53.33
N THR A 427 -4.62 -35.10 -53.74
CA THR A 427 -4.47 -33.81 -54.47
C THR A 427 -5.17 -32.49 -54.04
N GLY A 428 -4.35 -31.41 -54.03
CA GLY A 428 -4.70 -30.03 -54.42
C GLY A 428 -4.75 -29.04 -53.25
N ALA A 429 -3.73 -28.24 -52.93
CA ALA A 429 -3.09 -27.12 -53.63
C ALA A 429 -3.95 -25.83 -53.78
N ALA A 430 -3.38 -24.72 -53.30
CA ALA A 430 -3.58 -23.30 -53.69
C ALA A 430 -4.94 -22.65 -53.31
N SER A 431 -4.97 -21.74 -52.33
CA SER A 431 -4.66 -20.29 -52.42
C SER A 431 -5.65 -19.47 -53.26
N SER A 432 -6.36 -18.52 -52.64
CA SER A 432 -6.56 -17.17 -53.19
C SER A 432 -7.37 -16.27 -52.25
N THR A 433 -6.72 -15.18 -51.87
CA THR A 433 -7.26 -13.87 -51.52
C THR A 433 -8.30 -13.37 -52.52
N SER A 434 -9.42 -12.80 -52.05
CA SER A 434 -9.94 -11.52 -52.58
C SER A 434 -11.20 -11.03 -51.83
N SER A 435 -11.07 -9.80 -51.34
CA SER A 435 -12.07 -8.75 -51.14
C SER A 435 -13.46 -8.92 -51.75
N GLY A 436 -14.48 -8.58 -50.97
CA GLY A 436 -15.83 -8.28 -51.45
C GLY A 436 -16.54 -7.31 -50.49
N THR A 437 -16.61 -6.04 -50.91
CA THR A 437 -17.34 -4.94 -50.26
C THR A 437 -18.83 -5.06 -50.57
N THR A 438 -19.71 -5.02 -49.58
CA THR A 438 -21.11 -4.57 -49.75
C THR A 438 -21.64 -3.91 -48.48
N THR A 439 -22.10 -2.68 -48.67
CA THR A 439 -22.94 -1.85 -47.81
C THR A 439 -24.31 -2.47 -47.53
N ASN A 440 -24.79 -2.47 -46.28
CA ASN A 440 -26.14 -1.99 -45.99
C ASN A 440 -26.41 -1.76 -44.48
N ALA A 441 -27.31 -0.83 -44.24
CA ALA A 441 -27.60 -0.16 -42.98
C ALA A 441 -28.58 -0.91 -42.04
N SER A 442 -28.49 -0.52 -40.76
CA SER A 442 -29.57 -0.37 -39.77
C SER A 442 -30.30 -1.62 -39.25
N ALA A 443 -30.12 -1.91 -37.96
CA ALA A 443 -31.15 -1.77 -36.91
C ALA A 443 -30.76 -2.62 -35.69
N GLY A 444 -30.87 -2.02 -34.50
CA GLY A 444 -30.33 -2.54 -33.26
C GLY A 444 -31.05 -3.74 -32.65
N SER A 445 -30.30 -4.46 -31.81
CA SER A 445 -30.76 -4.95 -30.50
C SER A 445 -29.55 -5.48 -29.75
N THR A 446 -29.01 -4.66 -28.85
CA THR A 446 -27.95 -5.06 -27.92
C THR A 446 -28.59 -5.85 -26.79
N ALA A 447 -28.71 -7.15 -26.95
CA ALA A 447 -29.00 -8.07 -25.86
C ALA A 447 -27.70 -8.35 -25.10
N SER A 448 -27.54 -7.70 -23.95
CA SER A 448 -26.50 -7.97 -22.98
C SER A 448 -26.73 -9.34 -22.33
N SER A 449 -26.00 -10.35 -22.81
CA SER A 449 -25.86 -11.63 -22.14
C SER A 449 -25.02 -11.45 -20.87
N ALA A 450 -25.71 -11.35 -19.73
CA ALA A 450 -25.14 -11.41 -18.40
C ALA A 450 -24.51 -12.80 -18.16
N SER A 451 -23.18 -12.86 -18.15
CA SER A 451 -22.45 -14.01 -17.64
C SER A 451 -22.49 -13.98 -16.11
N ASN A 452 -23.35 -14.82 -15.53
CA ASN A 452 -23.26 -15.20 -14.12
C ASN A 452 -21.93 -15.93 -13.89
N SER A 453 -20.92 -15.19 -13.41
CA SER A 453 -19.75 -15.81 -12.79
C SER A 453 -20.16 -16.26 -11.39
N ASN A 454 -20.40 -17.57 -11.25
CA ASN A 454 -20.42 -18.21 -9.94
C ASN A 454 -19.05 -18.00 -9.30
N ASN A 455 -19.00 -17.04 -8.39
CA ASN A 455 -17.85 -16.64 -7.59
C ASN A 455 -17.53 -17.77 -6.59
N THR A 456 -16.90 -18.83 -7.10
CA THR A 456 -16.31 -19.86 -6.23
C THR A 456 -15.05 -19.23 -5.68
N ALA A 457 -15.11 -18.74 -4.45
CA ALA A 457 -14.03 -18.05 -3.76
C ALA A 457 -12.80 -18.96 -3.66
N THR A 458 -11.93 -18.90 -4.67
CA THR A 458 -10.56 -19.37 -4.57
C THR A 458 -9.90 -18.55 -3.46
N THR A 459 -9.52 -19.23 -2.38
CA THR A 459 -8.75 -18.63 -1.29
C THR A 459 -7.45 -18.07 -1.88
N THR A 460 -7.42 -16.76 -2.10
CA THR A 460 -6.21 -16.04 -2.47
C THR A 460 -5.18 -16.28 -1.36
N ASN A 461 -4.01 -16.81 -1.71
CA ASN A 461 -2.93 -16.98 -0.74
C ASN A 461 -2.50 -15.58 -0.27
N GLN A 462 -2.99 -15.17 0.89
CA GLN A 462 -2.78 -13.86 1.47
C GLN A 462 -2.42 -14.04 2.95
N MET A 463 -1.50 -13.21 3.44
CA MET A 463 -1.13 -13.20 4.85
C MET A 463 -1.20 -11.78 5.41
N PRO A 464 -1.71 -11.60 6.64
CA PRO A 464 -1.67 -10.30 7.29
C PRO A 464 -0.24 -10.03 7.75
N VAL A 465 0.19 -8.80 7.52
CA VAL A 465 1.52 -8.28 7.83
C VAL A 465 1.49 -7.48 9.12
N ALA A 466 0.46 -6.68 9.30
CA ALA A 466 0.29 -5.80 10.45
C ALA A 466 -1.20 -5.48 10.65
N VAL A 467 -1.58 -5.21 11.89
CA VAL A 467 -2.91 -4.70 12.22
C VAL A 467 -2.75 -3.41 13.00
N PHE A 468 -3.14 -2.29 12.39
CA PHE A 468 -3.04 -0.97 13.00
C PHE A 468 -4.35 -0.54 13.63
N LEU A 469 -4.33 -0.12 14.90
CA LEU A 469 -5.49 0.50 15.55
C LEU A 469 -5.71 1.89 14.97
N LEU A 470 -6.92 2.22 14.54
CA LEU A 470 -7.26 3.58 14.08
C LEU A 470 -7.53 4.55 15.24
N LYS A 471 -7.34 4.12 16.48
CA LYS A 471 -7.38 4.99 17.65
C LYS A 471 -6.38 6.14 17.48
N GLY A 472 -6.89 7.37 17.56
CA GLY A 472 -6.10 8.58 17.27
C GLY A 472 -6.24 9.10 15.83
N ALA A 473 -7.08 8.47 15.00
CA ALA A 473 -7.46 9.02 13.71
C ALA A 473 -8.07 10.42 13.89
N SER A 474 -7.67 11.37 13.04
CA SER A 474 -8.15 12.75 13.10
C SER A 474 -9.29 12.98 12.12
N GLU A 475 -10.32 13.71 12.56
CA GLU A 475 -11.37 14.15 11.64
C GLU A 475 -10.74 15.19 10.69
N ALA A 476 -10.93 14.98 9.39
CA ALA A 476 -10.62 15.95 8.37
C ALA A 476 -11.38 17.22 8.73
N LYS A 477 -10.63 18.27 9.10
CA LYS A 477 -11.19 19.59 9.31
C LYS A 477 -11.92 19.99 8.02
N ASN A 478 -13.06 20.66 8.14
CA ASN A 478 -13.81 21.15 6.98
C ASN A 478 -12.83 21.86 6.04
N GLY A 479 -12.74 21.39 4.79
CA GLY A 479 -11.79 21.89 3.80
C GLY A 479 -11.82 23.41 3.68
N PHE A 480 -12.99 24.03 3.92
CA PHE A 480 -13.16 25.49 4.02
C PHE A 480 -12.24 26.16 5.05
N THR A 481 -12.16 25.62 6.26
CA THR A 481 -11.40 26.21 7.39
C THR A 481 -9.90 25.98 7.31
N THR A 482 -9.46 24.96 6.58
CA THR A 482 -8.04 24.63 6.39
C THR A 482 -7.49 25.12 5.07
N ALA A 483 -8.34 25.68 4.22
CA ALA A 483 -7.96 26.14 2.90
C ALA A 483 -6.91 27.25 3.01
N ALA A 484 -5.80 27.10 2.28
CA ALA A 484 -4.81 28.15 2.20
C ALA A 484 -5.39 29.33 1.40
N SER A 485 -5.24 30.56 1.90
CA SER A 485 -5.67 31.74 1.16
C SER A 485 -5.02 31.77 -0.21
N TYR A 486 -5.84 31.91 -1.27
CA TYR A 486 -5.37 31.86 -2.64
C TYR A 486 -5.71 33.15 -3.39
N LYS A 487 -4.72 33.64 -4.13
CA LYS A 487 -4.88 34.78 -5.03
C LYS A 487 -5.03 34.25 -6.46
N LEU A 488 -6.10 34.64 -7.15
CA LEU A 488 -6.30 34.29 -8.56
C LEU A 488 -5.05 34.61 -9.41
N GLY A 489 -4.72 33.68 -10.30
CA GLY A 489 -3.54 33.70 -11.16
C GLY A 489 -2.23 33.25 -10.50
N SER A 490 -2.19 33.06 -9.18
CA SER A 490 -0.99 32.54 -8.51
C SER A 490 -0.83 31.03 -8.70
N LYS A 491 0.39 30.50 -8.60
CA LYS A 491 0.65 29.06 -8.71
C LYS A 491 0.00 28.32 -7.54
N LEU A 492 -0.78 27.28 -7.83
CA LEU A 492 -1.29 26.33 -6.84
C LEU A 492 -0.13 25.47 -6.31
N ALA A 493 0.13 25.57 -5.01
CA ALA A 493 1.18 24.79 -4.35
C ALA A 493 0.60 23.45 -3.86
N PHE A 494 0.89 22.36 -4.57
CA PHE A 494 0.39 21.03 -4.24
C PHE A 494 1.27 20.32 -3.20
N SER A 495 0.64 19.59 -2.27
CA SER A 495 1.34 18.87 -1.19
C SER A 495 2.00 17.57 -1.66
N ASN A 496 1.44 16.91 -2.69
CA ASN A 496 1.94 15.67 -3.27
C ASN A 496 2.53 15.92 -4.67
N SER A 497 3.84 16.15 -4.74
CA SER A 497 4.55 16.55 -5.97
C SER A 497 4.73 15.43 -7.01
N SER A 498 4.32 14.20 -6.71
CA SER A 498 4.41 13.07 -7.66
C SER A 498 3.28 13.07 -8.69
N MET A 499 2.11 13.61 -8.36
CA MET A 499 0.92 13.55 -9.24
C MET A 499 0.99 14.55 -10.39
N ILE A 500 1.65 15.69 -10.17
CA ILE A 500 1.84 16.74 -11.17
C ILE A 500 3.33 16.84 -11.44
N ASN A 501 3.72 16.70 -12.71
CA ASN A 501 5.12 16.84 -13.09
C ASN A 501 5.67 18.16 -12.55
N LYS A 502 6.83 18.13 -11.87
CA LYS A 502 7.46 19.32 -11.26
C LYS A 502 7.69 20.49 -12.23
N ASN A 503 7.72 20.22 -13.53
CA ASN A 503 7.88 21.23 -14.58
C ASN A 503 6.54 21.80 -15.07
N LEU A 504 5.41 21.38 -14.50
CA LEU A 504 4.09 21.94 -14.75
C LEU A 504 3.69 22.86 -13.60
N ASP A 505 3.27 24.07 -13.96
CA ASP A 505 2.61 24.98 -13.05
C ASP A 505 1.11 24.99 -13.34
N VAL A 506 0.28 24.96 -12.31
CA VAL A 506 -1.17 25.07 -12.42
C VAL A 506 -1.61 26.30 -11.63
N SER A 507 -2.49 27.11 -12.21
CA SER A 507 -3.07 28.30 -11.56
C SER A 507 -4.54 28.43 -11.93
N LEU A 508 -5.39 28.75 -10.96
CA LEU A 508 -6.77 29.18 -11.21
C LEU A 508 -6.75 30.66 -11.59
N VAL A 509 -7.04 30.95 -12.85
CA VAL A 509 -6.95 32.31 -13.41
C VAL A 509 -8.30 33.02 -13.45
N GLU A 510 -9.39 32.26 -13.44
CA GLU A 510 -10.74 32.80 -13.54
C GLU A 510 -11.73 31.91 -12.78
N LEU A 511 -12.69 32.50 -12.07
CA LEU A 511 -13.79 31.82 -11.39
C LEU A 511 -15.02 32.74 -11.33
N HIS A 512 -15.99 32.57 -12.22
CA HIS A 512 -17.22 33.36 -12.29
C HIS A 512 -18.46 32.48 -12.14
N ALA A 513 -19.56 33.04 -11.62
CA ALA A 513 -20.86 32.41 -11.66
C ALA A 513 -21.62 32.85 -12.92
N HIS A 514 -22.10 31.88 -13.67
CA HIS A 514 -22.97 32.04 -14.84
C HIS A 514 -24.41 31.82 -14.40
N GLU A 515 -25.31 32.63 -14.91
CA GLU A 515 -26.74 32.50 -14.65
C GLU A 515 -27.37 31.57 -15.69
N ASN A 516 -28.34 30.79 -15.23
CA ASN A 516 -29.15 29.95 -16.09
C ASN A 516 -30.60 30.05 -15.61
N ASP A 517 -31.27 31.12 -16.05
CA ASP A 517 -32.63 31.47 -15.63
C ASP A 517 -33.64 30.36 -15.91
N ASP A 518 -33.37 29.52 -16.90
CA ASP A 518 -34.27 28.44 -17.34
C ASP A 518 -34.19 27.19 -16.45
N LEU A 519 -33.08 26.95 -15.76
CA LEU A 519 -32.79 25.66 -15.11
C LEU A 519 -32.80 25.69 -13.57
N GLY A 520 -32.98 26.85 -12.97
CA GLY A 520 -33.13 26.99 -11.51
C GLY A 520 -31.85 26.75 -10.70
N TYR A 521 -30.69 26.73 -11.35
CA TYR A 521 -29.36 26.66 -10.73
C TYR A 521 -28.40 27.67 -11.36
N LYS A 522 -27.35 28.05 -10.63
CA LYS A 522 -26.22 28.82 -11.16
C LYS A 522 -25.10 27.86 -11.57
N THR A 523 -24.30 28.21 -12.56
CA THR A 523 -23.13 27.42 -12.96
C THR A 523 -21.88 28.22 -12.72
N ALA A 524 -21.07 27.86 -11.72
CA ALA A 524 -19.74 28.45 -11.60
C ALA A 524 -18.82 27.84 -12.66
N VAL A 525 -18.03 28.67 -13.33
CA VAL A 525 -17.00 28.22 -14.28
C VAL A 525 -15.64 28.67 -13.79
N ALA A 526 -14.74 27.71 -13.58
CA ALA A 526 -13.35 27.93 -13.26
C ALA A 526 -12.48 27.69 -14.49
N LYS A 527 -11.54 28.59 -14.79
CA LYS A 527 -10.50 28.37 -15.81
C LYS A 527 -9.15 28.20 -15.14
N TYR A 528 -8.46 27.12 -15.48
CA TYR A 528 -7.13 26.79 -15.01
C TYR A 528 -6.13 26.99 -16.13
N LYS A 529 -5.06 27.74 -15.84
CA LYS A 529 -3.88 27.80 -16.68
C LYS A 529 -2.86 26.77 -16.23
N ILE A 530 -2.43 25.93 -17.17
CA ILE A 530 -1.38 24.93 -16.98
C ILE A 530 -0.20 25.31 -17.86
N THR A 531 0.97 25.58 -17.27
CA THR A 531 2.17 26.03 -17.99
C THR A 531 3.27 24.98 -17.92
N ASN A 532 3.83 24.62 -19.08
CA ASN A 532 4.99 23.73 -19.16
C ASN A 532 6.30 24.52 -19.14
N ASN A 533 6.94 24.55 -17.98
CA ASN A 533 8.25 25.17 -17.77
C ASN A 533 9.43 24.24 -18.12
N GLY A 534 9.16 23.02 -18.59
CA GLY A 534 10.16 22.04 -18.99
C GLY A 534 10.66 22.23 -20.42
N ALA A 535 11.66 21.42 -20.80
CA ALA A 535 12.24 21.40 -22.14
C ALA A 535 11.62 20.32 -23.06
N SER A 536 10.72 19.49 -22.55
CA SER A 536 10.04 18.40 -23.27
C SER A 536 8.53 18.56 -23.23
N THR A 537 7.83 17.98 -24.20
CA THR A 537 6.36 17.84 -24.15
C THR A 537 5.97 17.04 -22.91
N LEU A 538 4.95 17.50 -22.19
CA LEU A 538 4.45 16.86 -20.97
C LEU A 538 2.97 16.51 -21.14
N ALA A 539 2.52 15.44 -20.48
CA ALA A 539 1.10 15.12 -20.42
C ALA A 539 0.36 16.17 -19.58
N LEU A 540 -0.83 16.56 -20.02
CA LEU A 540 -1.70 17.44 -19.24
C LEU A 540 -2.35 16.64 -18.09
N PRO A 541 -2.30 17.13 -16.85
CA PRO A 541 -2.90 16.43 -15.72
C PRO A 541 -4.44 16.47 -15.81
N GLU A 542 -5.06 15.33 -15.51
CA GLU A 542 -6.50 15.20 -15.32
C GLU A 542 -6.80 15.44 -13.84
N LEU A 543 -6.94 16.70 -13.47
CA LEU A 543 -7.25 17.08 -12.10
C LEU A 543 -8.75 16.94 -11.87
N GLN A 544 -9.16 16.39 -10.74
CA GLN A 544 -10.49 16.60 -10.23
C GLN A 544 -10.49 17.67 -9.17
N ASN A 545 -11.64 18.31 -9.00
CA ASN A 545 -11.79 19.35 -8.01
C ASN A 545 -13.26 19.54 -7.64
N GLU A 546 -13.47 20.16 -6.48
CA GLU A 546 -14.78 20.54 -5.98
C GLU A 546 -14.70 21.88 -5.25
N LEU A 547 -15.80 22.60 -5.23
CA LEU A 547 -15.96 23.80 -4.39
C LEU A 547 -16.69 23.40 -3.11
N ILE A 548 -16.08 23.69 -1.96
CA ILE A 548 -16.66 23.44 -0.64
C ILE A 548 -17.04 24.78 -0.03
N ASN A 549 -18.31 24.97 0.34
CA ASN A 549 -18.72 26.22 0.94
C ASN A 549 -18.51 26.25 2.47
N SER A 550 -18.79 27.40 3.08
CA SER A 550 -18.63 27.59 4.54
C SER A 550 -19.46 26.61 5.39
N SER A 551 -20.55 26.09 4.84
CA SER A 551 -21.41 25.07 5.49
C SER A 551 -20.92 23.63 5.26
N GLY A 552 -19.82 23.44 4.52
CA GLY A 552 -19.26 22.13 4.21
C GLY A 552 -19.95 21.38 3.06
N ASN A 553 -20.87 22.03 2.33
CA ASN A 553 -21.46 21.43 1.14
C ASN A 553 -20.43 21.44 0.00
N SER A 554 -20.27 20.31 -0.67
CA SER A 554 -19.37 20.15 -1.81
C SER A 554 -20.12 20.19 -3.14
N TYR A 555 -19.54 20.90 -4.11
CA TYR A 555 -20.00 20.99 -5.50
C TYR A 555 -18.90 20.47 -6.41
N THR A 556 -19.07 19.27 -6.97
CA THR A 556 -18.06 18.63 -7.83
C THR A 556 -17.92 19.35 -9.17
N GLY A 557 -16.68 19.58 -9.59
CA GLY A 557 -16.34 20.21 -10.86
C GLY A 557 -16.36 19.20 -12.01
N ALA A 558 -17.10 19.50 -13.06
CA ALA A 558 -17.07 18.77 -14.32
C ALA A 558 -16.10 19.43 -15.29
N ARG A 559 -15.03 18.72 -15.66
CA ARG A 559 -14.02 19.16 -16.64
C ARG A 559 -14.67 19.29 -18.02
N GLN A 560 -14.27 20.31 -18.76
CA GLN A 560 -14.64 20.47 -20.16
C GLN A 560 -14.24 19.25 -21.00
N SER A 561 -15.08 18.87 -21.97
CA SER A 561 -14.80 17.76 -22.89
C SER A 561 -13.85 18.16 -24.01
N THR A 562 -13.11 17.18 -24.56
CA THR A 562 -12.22 17.35 -25.72
C THR A 562 -10.99 18.22 -25.46
N VAL A 563 -10.30 17.96 -24.34
CA VAL A 563 -9.07 18.65 -23.95
C VAL A 563 -7.85 18.01 -24.61
N ALA A 564 -6.83 18.81 -24.95
CA ALA A 564 -5.54 18.26 -25.34
C ALA A 564 -4.97 17.34 -24.24
N THR A 565 -4.27 16.28 -24.62
CA THR A 565 -3.64 15.34 -23.68
C THR A 565 -2.19 15.69 -23.37
N GLN A 566 -1.59 16.62 -24.14
CA GLN A 566 -0.20 17.01 -24.02
C GLN A 566 -0.01 18.51 -24.21
N ILE A 567 1.05 19.05 -23.62
CA ILE A 567 1.45 20.46 -23.69
C ILE A 567 2.92 20.59 -24.04
N THR A 568 3.22 21.43 -25.04
CA THR A 568 4.59 21.66 -25.54
C THR A 568 5.44 22.50 -24.58
N PRO A 569 6.78 22.41 -24.64
CA PRO A 569 7.69 23.25 -23.86
C PRO A 569 7.38 24.75 -23.98
N GLY A 570 7.40 25.47 -22.86
CA GLY A 570 7.23 26.93 -22.83
C GLY A 570 5.84 27.43 -23.21
N SER A 571 4.86 26.53 -23.35
CA SER A 571 3.47 26.90 -23.65
C SER A 571 2.58 26.75 -22.43
N SER A 572 1.49 27.50 -22.42
CA SER A 572 0.40 27.38 -21.46
C SER A 572 -0.85 26.83 -22.14
N TYR A 573 -1.72 26.17 -21.39
CA TYR A 573 -2.98 25.61 -21.88
C TYR A 573 -4.11 25.89 -20.89
N ILE A 574 -5.31 26.18 -21.38
CA ILE A 574 -6.48 26.50 -20.55
C ILE A 574 -7.45 25.33 -20.47
N VAL A 575 -7.82 24.97 -19.25
CA VAL A 575 -8.82 23.94 -18.96
C VAL A 575 -9.94 24.56 -18.14
N SER A 576 -11.18 24.38 -18.59
CA SER A 576 -12.37 24.86 -17.86
C SER A 576 -13.01 23.74 -17.03
N TYR A 577 -13.51 24.08 -15.84
CA TYR A 577 -14.37 23.23 -15.01
C TYR A 577 -15.67 23.97 -14.71
N SER A 578 -16.76 23.23 -14.62
CA SER A 578 -18.08 23.76 -14.30
C SER A 578 -18.62 23.13 -13.01
N TYR A 579 -19.27 23.94 -12.16
CA TYR A 579 -19.85 23.51 -10.89
C TYR A 579 -21.31 23.93 -10.84
N LEU A 580 -22.20 23.02 -10.46
CA LEU A 580 -23.62 23.31 -10.27
C LEU A 580 -23.83 23.88 -8.86
N LEU A 581 -24.21 25.15 -8.79
CA LEU A 581 -24.45 25.87 -7.54
C LEU A 581 -25.96 26.11 -7.34
N PRO A 582 -26.45 26.09 -6.09
CA PRO A 582 -27.85 26.38 -5.82
C PRO A 582 -28.17 27.85 -6.16
N ASN A 583 -29.34 28.09 -6.76
CA ASN A 583 -29.80 29.45 -7.06
C ASN A 583 -30.34 30.15 -5.79
N LYS A 584 -29.45 30.43 -4.84
CA LYS A 584 -29.75 31.18 -3.62
C LYS A 584 -29.20 32.60 -3.75
N LYS A 585 -29.91 33.58 -3.19
CA LYS A 585 -29.38 34.95 -3.07
C LYS A 585 -28.12 34.94 -2.20
N GLY A 586 -27.08 35.65 -2.62
CA GLY A 586 -25.84 35.83 -1.86
C GLY A 586 -24.69 34.88 -2.21
N VAL A 587 -24.86 33.97 -3.18
CA VAL A 587 -23.78 33.07 -3.62
C VAL A 587 -22.58 33.84 -4.18
N GLU A 588 -22.79 35.03 -4.75
CA GLU A 588 -21.73 35.86 -5.36
C GLU A 588 -20.74 36.47 -4.35
N ASP A 589 -21.12 36.57 -3.08
CA ASP A 589 -20.25 36.99 -1.98
C ASP A 589 -19.66 35.80 -1.22
N GLU A 590 -19.98 34.58 -1.63
CA GLU A 590 -19.57 33.36 -0.95
C GLU A 590 -18.12 33.02 -1.32
N ALA A 591 -17.27 32.93 -0.30
CA ALA A 591 -15.98 32.28 -0.44
C ALA A 591 -16.20 30.76 -0.46
N PHE A 592 -15.36 30.07 -1.22
CA PHE A 592 -15.31 28.62 -1.31
C PHE A 592 -13.91 28.13 -0.94
N ALA A 593 -13.81 26.88 -0.52
CA ALA A 593 -12.58 26.13 -0.62
C ALA A 593 -12.59 25.33 -1.91
N LEU A 594 -11.70 25.69 -2.83
CA LEU A 594 -11.35 24.85 -3.95
C LEU A 594 -10.50 23.69 -3.44
N HIS A 595 -11.09 22.51 -3.42
CA HIS A 595 -10.42 21.27 -3.06
C HIS A 595 -10.05 20.51 -4.34
N VAL A 596 -8.75 20.26 -4.54
CA VAL A 596 -8.21 19.61 -5.74
C VAL A 596 -7.71 18.22 -5.37
N PHE A 597 -8.03 17.22 -6.19
CA PHE A 597 -7.67 15.82 -5.99
C PHE A 597 -7.39 15.13 -7.33
N ASP A 598 -6.76 13.95 -7.28
CA ASP A 598 -6.39 13.18 -8.48
C ASP A 598 -7.59 12.40 -9.03
N ASP A 599 -7.82 12.44 -10.36
CA ASP A 599 -8.89 11.70 -11.06
C ASP A 599 -8.75 10.18 -10.91
N LYS A 600 -7.51 9.67 -10.79
CA LYS A 600 -7.27 8.24 -10.56
C LYS A 600 -7.61 7.77 -9.15
N SER A 601 -7.93 8.69 -8.23
CA SER A 601 -8.28 8.37 -6.84
C SER A 601 -9.79 8.31 -6.59
N VAL A 602 -10.62 8.66 -7.57
CA VAL A 602 -12.03 9.05 -7.35
C VAL A 602 -12.96 7.84 -7.23
N SER A 603 -12.58 6.68 -7.78
CA SER A 603 -13.33 5.45 -7.55
C SER A 603 -13.28 4.99 -6.08
N GLU A 604 -12.36 5.52 -5.27
CA GLU A 604 -11.86 4.81 -4.09
C GLU A 604 -11.48 5.69 -2.88
N GLY A 605 -11.51 7.02 -3.01
CA GLY A 605 -11.33 7.97 -1.92
C GLY A 605 -10.47 9.15 -2.37
N LYS A 606 -11.05 10.36 -2.37
CA LYS A 606 -10.45 11.59 -2.90
C LYS A 606 -9.12 11.90 -2.20
N VAL A 607 -7.98 11.61 -2.83
CA VAL A 607 -6.66 12.00 -2.29
C VAL A 607 -6.46 13.48 -2.59
N SER A 608 -6.60 14.32 -1.56
CA SER A 608 -6.35 15.76 -1.65
C SER A 608 -4.92 16.04 -2.09
N ILE A 609 -4.75 16.84 -3.15
CA ILE A 609 -3.45 17.40 -3.54
C ILE A 609 -3.31 18.87 -3.14
N GLY A 610 -4.41 19.52 -2.73
CA GLY A 610 -4.41 20.88 -2.20
C GLY A 610 -5.82 21.43 -1.95
N THR A 611 -5.94 22.35 -0.98
CA THR A 611 -7.19 23.05 -0.67
C THR A 611 -6.93 24.55 -0.55
N TYR A 612 -7.68 25.35 -1.30
CA TYR A 612 -7.41 26.77 -1.51
C TYR A 612 -8.66 27.60 -1.32
N GLN A 613 -8.57 28.68 -0.54
CA GLN A 613 -9.70 29.57 -0.33
C GLN A 613 -9.80 30.50 -1.54
N VAL A 614 -10.88 30.37 -2.29
CA VAL A 614 -11.20 31.13 -3.50
C VAL A 614 -12.51 31.87 -3.32
N ALA A 615 -12.75 32.90 -4.11
CA ALA A 615 -14.02 33.61 -4.14
C ALA A 615 -14.49 33.74 -5.59
N LEU A 616 -15.80 33.76 -5.80
CA LEU A 616 -16.35 34.11 -7.10
C LEU A 616 -15.94 35.55 -7.43
N GLN A 617 -15.50 35.75 -8.66
CA GLN A 617 -15.20 37.08 -9.17
C GLN A 617 -16.51 37.83 -9.42
N LYS A 618 -16.53 39.10 -9.04
CA LYS A 618 -17.64 40.01 -9.34
C LYS A 618 -17.46 40.58 -10.74
N GLU A 619 -18.58 40.86 -11.39
CA GLU A 619 -18.57 41.63 -12.62
C GLU A 619 -18.23 43.09 -12.31
N GLU A 620 -17.28 43.64 -13.05
CA GLU A 620 -16.94 45.07 -12.98
C GLU A 620 -17.61 45.80 -14.16
N ASP A 621 -18.24 46.94 -13.88
CA ASP A 621 -18.73 47.86 -14.92
C ASP A 621 -17.53 48.57 -15.59
N SER A 622 -16.81 47.82 -16.42
CA SER A 622 -15.64 48.28 -17.18
C SER A 622 -15.93 48.26 -18.67
N ASP A 623 -15.25 49.12 -19.42
CA ASP A 623 -15.22 49.04 -20.89
C ASP A 623 -14.19 48.02 -21.38
N THR A 624 -13.35 47.51 -20.48
CA THR A 624 -12.42 46.41 -20.73
C THR A 624 -12.96 45.14 -20.10
N LEU A 625 -13.41 44.24 -20.95
CA LEU A 625 -13.94 42.93 -20.61
C LEU A 625 -12.79 41.93 -20.50
N SER A 626 -12.75 41.19 -19.40
CA SER A 626 -11.72 40.17 -19.15
C SER A 626 -12.29 38.77 -19.37
N LEU A 627 -11.84 38.08 -20.42
CA LEU A 627 -12.22 36.71 -20.76
C LEU A 627 -10.94 35.90 -20.99
N TYR A 628 -10.32 35.40 -19.92
CA TYR A 628 -8.96 34.85 -20.01
C TYR A 628 -8.84 33.75 -21.09
N PRO A 629 -7.85 33.81 -22.02
CA PRO A 629 -6.68 34.71 -22.08
C PRO A 629 -6.85 35.99 -22.91
N PHE A 630 -8.09 36.38 -23.23
CA PHE A 630 -8.41 37.59 -23.99
C PHE A 630 -8.78 38.77 -23.08
N SER A 631 -8.40 39.97 -23.53
CA SER A 631 -8.96 41.22 -23.03
C SER A 631 -9.60 41.96 -24.19
N ILE A 632 -10.87 42.34 -24.03
CA ILE A 632 -11.68 42.99 -25.05
C ILE A 632 -12.06 44.37 -24.55
N LYS A 633 -11.51 45.42 -25.13
CA LYS A 633 -11.94 46.79 -24.84
C LYS A 633 -12.95 47.25 -25.88
N VAL A 634 -14.11 47.73 -25.44
CA VAL A 634 -15.12 48.35 -26.30
C VAL A 634 -14.85 49.84 -26.36
N ASN A 635 -14.37 50.34 -27.50
CA ASN A 635 -14.06 51.76 -27.69
C ASN A 635 -15.30 52.58 -28.04
N SER A 636 -16.19 52.01 -28.84
CA SER A 636 -17.49 52.60 -29.16
C SER A 636 -18.46 51.51 -29.63
N ASP A 637 -19.75 51.77 -29.41
CA ASP A 637 -20.86 50.94 -29.82
C ASP A 637 -21.94 51.78 -30.51
N SER A 638 -22.66 51.19 -31.45
CA SER A 638 -23.89 51.78 -31.98
C SER A 638 -24.80 50.70 -32.54
N ILE A 639 -26.09 50.81 -32.22
CA ILE A 639 -27.13 49.94 -32.77
C ILE A 639 -27.78 50.69 -33.94
N SER A 640 -27.80 50.06 -35.11
CA SER A 640 -28.53 50.53 -36.27
C SER A 640 -29.51 49.47 -36.76
N TRP A 641 -30.47 49.88 -37.58
CA TRP A 641 -31.40 48.96 -38.24
C TRP A 641 -31.33 49.16 -39.75
N LEU A 642 -31.61 48.08 -40.47
CA LEU A 642 -31.72 48.05 -41.92
C LEU A 642 -33.06 47.40 -42.28
N TYR A 643 -33.79 48.02 -43.21
CA TYR A 643 -34.98 47.45 -43.80
C TYR A 643 -34.65 46.88 -45.18
N ASN A 644 -34.88 45.58 -45.37
CA ASN A 644 -34.66 44.92 -46.66
C ASN A 644 -35.77 43.90 -46.94
N ASN A 645 -36.41 44.00 -48.11
CA ASN A 645 -37.45 43.07 -48.59
C ASN A 645 -38.56 42.75 -47.57
N GLY A 646 -39.04 43.75 -46.82
CA GLY A 646 -40.13 43.55 -45.86
C GLY A 646 -39.72 43.09 -44.47
N THR A 647 -38.42 42.91 -44.21
CA THR A 647 -37.91 42.49 -42.89
C THR A 647 -36.93 43.52 -42.33
N TYR A 648 -37.05 43.81 -41.04
CA TYR A 648 -36.09 44.62 -40.29
C TYR A 648 -34.97 43.72 -39.75
N SER A 649 -33.72 44.12 -39.99
CA SER A 649 -32.54 43.53 -39.35
C SER A 649 -31.84 44.58 -38.52
N TYR A 650 -31.52 44.27 -37.27
CA TYR A 650 -30.69 45.13 -36.43
C TYR A 650 -29.22 44.73 -36.55
N GLN A 651 -28.37 45.74 -36.42
CA GLN A 651 -26.94 45.65 -36.60
C GLN A 651 -26.27 46.37 -35.43
N LEU A 652 -25.50 45.62 -34.63
CA LEU A 652 -24.62 46.18 -33.62
C LEU A 652 -23.25 46.43 -34.25
N ASN A 653 -22.79 47.68 -34.24
CA ASN A 653 -21.45 48.06 -34.65
C ASN A 653 -20.61 48.25 -33.40
N LEU A 654 -19.52 47.51 -33.29
CA LEU A 654 -18.58 47.60 -32.18
C LEU A 654 -17.21 48.00 -32.72
N ASP A 655 -16.55 48.96 -32.08
CA ASP A 655 -15.12 49.20 -32.29
C ASP A 655 -14.37 48.55 -31.12
N LEU A 656 -13.66 47.45 -31.40
CA LEU A 656 -13.05 46.59 -30.39
C LEU A 656 -11.52 46.69 -30.42
N ASP A 657 -10.88 46.68 -29.26
CA ASP A 657 -9.47 46.30 -29.13
C ASP A 657 -9.39 44.96 -28.43
N ILE A 658 -8.99 43.92 -29.17
CA ILE A 658 -8.84 42.56 -28.65
C ILE A 658 -7.36 42.26 -28.51
N THR A 659 -6.92 41.96 -27.29
CA THR A 659 -5.58 41.45 -27.00
C THR A 659 -5.67 40.01 -26.51
N HIS A 660 -4.66 39.22 -26.84
CA HIS A 660 -4.53 37.82 -26.45
C HIS A 660 -3.18 37.65 -25.76
N GLU A 661 -3.14 37.01 -24.58
CA GLU A 661 -1.87 36.72 -23.91
C GLU A 661 -1.05 35.72 -24.75
N ASP A 662 0.17 36.10 -25.11
CA ASP A 662 1.04 35.25 -25.92
C ASP A 662 1.36 33.92 -25.19
N GLN A 663 1.60 32.86 -25.98
CA GLN A 663 1.96 31.51 -25.50
C GLN A 663 0.86 30.72 -24.76
N VAL A 664 -0.38 31.22 -24.73
CA VAL A 664 -1.52 30.44 -24.25
C VAL A 664 -2.22 29.73 -25.42
N ILE A 665 -2.27 28.40 -25.35
CA ILE A 665 -3.00 27.55 -26.28
C ILE A 665 -4.43 27.40 -25.76
N ILE A 666 -5.37 27.59 -26.67
CA ILE A 666 -6.81 27.47 -26.46
C ILE A 666 -7.38 26.50 -27.48
N ASP A 667 -8.36 25.70 -27.06
CA ASP A 667 -9.01 24.73 -27.94
C ASP A 667 -10.19 25.35 -28.71
N SER A 668 -10.81 24.55 -29.58
CA SER A 668 -11.99 24.94 -30.36
C SER A 668 -13.26 25.08 -29.51
N ASN A 669 -13.27 24.52 -28.30
CA ASN A 669 -14.39 24.54 -27.37
C ASN A 669 -14.28 25.71 -26.37
N PHE A 670 -13.28 26.57 -26.51
CA PHE A 670 -13.12 27.79 -25.73
C PHE A 670 -14.38 28.67 -25.77
N SER A 671 -14.52 29.52 -24.76
CA SER A 671 -15.65 30.45 -24.62
C SER A 671 -15.98 31.19 -25.91
N LYS A 672 -17.28 31.27 -26.21
CA LYS A 672 -17.83 32.08 -27.30
C LYS A 672 -18.42 33.36 -26.73
N ILE A 673 -18.60 34.35 -27.60
CA ILE A 673 -19.38 35.55 -27.30
C ILE A 673 -20.76 35.37 -27.92
N GLU A 674 -21.81 35.61 -27.17
CA GLU A 674 -23.18 35.62 -27.66
C GLU A 674 -23.80 37.00 -27.47
N PHE A 675 -24.51 37.45 -28.49
CA PHE A 675 -25.25 38.71 -28.50
C PHE A 675 -26.74 38.40 -28.57
N ASP A 676 -27.44 38.61 -27.45
CA ASP A 676 -28.90 38.51 -27.39
C ASP A 676 -29.50 39.89 -27.54
N MET A 677 -30.33 40.05 -28.57
CA MET A 677 -31.10 41.25 -28.77
C MET A 677 -32.39 41.17 -27.97
N VAL A 678 -32.62 42.15 -27.10
CA VAL A 678 -33.74 42.19 -26.17
C VAL A 678 -34.62 43.38 -26.52
N ASP A 679 -35.93 43.14 -26.64
CA ASP A 679 -36.90 44.19 -26.91
C ASP A 679 -37.26 45.03 -25.67
N SER A 680 -38.10 46.05 -25.85
CA SER A 680 -38.54 46.93 -24.76
C SER A 680 -39.32 46.20 -23.65
N LEU A 681 -39.81 44.99 -23.91
CA LEU A 681 -40.52 44.13 -22.96
C LEU A 681 -39.60 43.11 -22.27
N GLY A 682 -38.30 43.14 -22.55
CA GLY A 682 -37.33 42.21 -21.96
C GLY A 682 -37.27 40.85 -22.65
N ARG A 683 -37.86 40.70 -23.84
CA ARG A 683 -37.87 39.42 -24.58
C ARG A 683 -36.70 39.34 -25.54
N VAL A 684 -36.02 38.20 -25.57
CA VAL A 684 -34.98 37.94 -26.58
C VAL A 684 -35.64 37.75 -27.96
N VAL A 685 -35.35 38.66 -28.89
CA VAL A 685 -35.91 38.67 -30.25
C VAL A 685 -34.95 38.09 -31.30
N GLY A 686 -33.69 37.90 -30.94
CA GLY A 686 -32.70 37.22 -31.78
C GLY A 686 -31.36 37.05 -31.07
N THR A 687 -30.58 36.08 -31.53
CA THR A 687 -29.29 35.70 -30.94
C THR A 687 -28.24 35.55 -32.04
N GLN A 688 -27.03 36.06 -31.81
CA GLN A 688 -25.89 35.85 -32.69
C GLN A 688 -24.64 35.47 -31.89
N GLN A 689 -23.99 34.37 -32.26
CA GLN A 689 -22.71 33.97 -31.65
C GLN A 689 -21.52 34.42 -32.51
N ALA A 690 -20.41 34.70 -31.84
CA ALA A 690 -19.10 34.97 -32.42
C ALA A 690 -18.00 34.24 -31.62
N THR A 691 -16.94 33.82 -32.29
CA THR A 691 -15.79 33.16 -31.65
C THR A 691 -14.65 34.14 -31.45
N LEU A 692 -13.74 33.84 -30.52
CA LEU A 692 -12.48 34.58 -30.35
C LEU A 692 -11.31 33.91 -31.10
N THR A 693 -11.56 32.71 -31.64
CA THR A 693 -10.58 31.89 -32.35
C THR A 693 -11.17 31.30 -33.63
N GLY A 694 -10.29 30.79 -34.50
CA GLY A 694 -10.68 30.12 -35.72
C GLY A 694 -11.20 31.07 -36.81
N THR A 695 -12.03 30.53 -37.69
CA THR A 695 -12.64 31.26 -38.82
C THR A 695 -13.79 32.12 -38.31
N ALA A 696 -13.95 33.32 -38.87
CA ALA A 696 -14.97 34.29 -38.45
C ALA A 696 -14.87 34.77 -36.99
N LYS A 697 -13.65 34.72 -36.42
CA LYS A 697 -13.40 35.28 -35.10
C LYS A 697 -13.60 36.80 -35.07
N LEU A 698 -13.96 37.32 -33.91
CA LEU A 698 -13.87 38.75 -33.64
C LEU A 698 -12.39 39.20 -33.73
N THR A 699 -12.16 40.33 -34.37
CA THR A 699 -10.84 40.97 -34.45
C THR A 699 -10.90 42.40 -33.94
N SER A 700 -9.75 42.99 -33.64
CA SER A 700 -9.69 44.42 -33.34
C SER A 700 -10.17 45.27 -34.52
N GLY A 701 -10.66 46.48 -34.22
CA GLY A 701 -11.30 47.41 -35.14
C GLY A 701 -12.82 47.28 -35.18
N LYS A 702 -13.41 47.88 -36.22
CA LYS A 702 -14.87 47.93 -36.41
C LYS A 702 -15.43 46.58 -36.82
N GLN A 703 -16.16 45.95 -35.90
CA GLN A 703 -16.92 44.73 -36.09
C GLN A 703 -18.40 45.03 -36.31
N LYS A 704 -19.02 44.28 -37.21
CA LYS A 704 -20.44 44.37 -37.52
C LYS A 704 -21.12 43.05 -37.14
N ILE A 705 -21.95 43.09 -36.10
CA ILE A 705 -22.73 41.95 -35.63
C ILE A 705 -24.16 42.12 -36.13
N VAL A 706 -24.60 41.22 -37.01
CA VAL A 706 -25.96 41.22 -37.55
C VAL A 706 -26.76 40.15 -36.82
N VAL A 707 -27.78 40.57 -36.07
CA VAL A 707 -28.70 39.63 -35.42
C VAL A 707 -29.83 39.33 -36.41
N THR A 708 -29.95 38.06 -36.80
CA THR A 708 -30.95 37.60 -37.77
C THR A 708 -32.11 36.87 -37.08
N GLY A 709 -33.22 36.64 -37.79
CA GLY A 709 -34.36 35.88 -37.26
C GLY A 709 -35.37 36.67 -36.43
N LEU A 710 -35.32 38.00 -36.49
CA LEU A 710 -36.25 38.89 -35.79
C LEU A 710 -37.67 38.71 -36.35
N LYS A 711 -38.63 38.42 -35.46
CA LYS A 711 -40.05 38.20 -35.83
C LYS A 711 -40.88 39.49 -35.89
N ASN A 712 -40.25 40.66 -35.74
CA ASN A 712 -40.97 41.93 -35.70
C ASN A 712 -41.19 42.53 -37.10
N GLU A 713 -42.44 42.88 -37.40
CA GLU A 713 -42.84 43.61 -38.61
C GLU A 713 -42.63 45.13 -38.48
N GLN A 714 -42.19 45.62 -37.32
CA GLN A 714 -41.99 47.05 -37.01
C GLN A 714 -40.68 47.30 -36.25
N VAL A 715 -40.15 48.52 -36.36
CA VAL A 715 -39.02 49.01 -35.56
C VAL A 715 -39.50 49.22 -34.13
N ASP A 716 -38.78 48.66 -33.15
CA ASP A 716 -39.03 48.88 -31.73
C ASP A 716 -38.01 49.90 -31.19
N SER A 717 -38.48 50.83 -30.37
CA SER A 717 -37.64 51.82 -29.69
C SER A 717 -37.25 51.28 -28.31
N GLY A 718 -35.96 51.30 -27.97
CA GLY A 718 -35.47 50.76 -26.70
C GLY A 718 -34.99 49.32 -26.75
N ILE A 719 -34.56 48.86 -27.93
CA ILE A 719 -33.82 47.61 -28.09
C ILE A 719 -32.53 47.69 -27.28
N LYS A 720 -32.21 46.61 -26.56
CA LYS A 720 -30.94 46.41 -25.88
C LYS A 720 -30.21 45.23 -26.50
N VAL A 721 -28.89 45.22 -26.43
CA VAL A 721 -28.11 44.03 -26.79
C VAL A 721 -27.29 43.59 -25.58
N ASN A 722 -27.60 42.39 -25.08
CA ASN A 722 -26.87 41.75 -24.01
C ASN A 722 -25.74 40.92 -24.62
N MET A 723 -24.52 41.16 -24.17
CA MET A 723 -23.33 40.42 -24.56
C MET A 723 -22.97 39.43 -23.46
N TYR A 724 -23.01 38.14 -23.79
CA TYR A 724 -22.71 37.03 -22.89
C TYR A 724 -21.40 36.34 -23.26
N GLU A 725 -20.68 35.87 -22.25
CA GLU A 725 -19.71 34.80 -22.39
C GLU A 725 -20.47 33.47 -22.31
N VAL A 726 -20.25 32.62 -23.30
CA VAL A 726 -20.96 31.35 -23.42
C VAL A 726 -19.97 30.21 -23.43
N ILE A 727 -20.15 29.27 -22.50
CA ILE A 727 -19.30 28.09 -22.35
C ILE A 727 -20.17 26.85 -22.40
N GLU A 728 -19.81 25.90 -23.27
CA GLU A 728 -20.46 24.60 -23.32
C GLU A 728 -19.93 23.73 -22.17
N THR A 729 -20.82 23.31 -21.29
CA THR A 729 -20.49 22.41 -20.18
C THR A 729 -21.18 21.06 -20.38
N PRO A 730 -20.71 19.99 -19.71
CA PRO A 730 -21.41 18.70 -19.74
C PRO A 730 -22.87 18.78 -19.25
N ASN A 731 -23.22 19.81 -18.47
CA ASN A 731 -24.55 20.03 -17.91
C ASN A 731 -25.37 21.06 -18.70
N GLY A 732 -24.94 21.41 -19.91
CA GLY A 732 -25.58 22.41 -20.77
C GLY A 732 -24.78 23.71 -20.89
N THR A 733 -25.33 24.66 -21.63
CA THR A 733 -24.68 25.94 -21.93
C THR A 733 -24.76 26.88 -20.72
N ALA A 734 -23.63 27.44 -20.30
CA ALA A 734 -23.54 28.41 -19.22
C ALA A 734 -23.31 29.82 -19.78
N LYS A 735 -24.19 30.78 -19.44
CA LYS A 735 -24.11 32.18 -19.91
C LYS A 735 -23.73 33.14 -18.78
N ARG A 736 -22.73 33.97 -19.01
CA ARG A 736 -22.33 35.06 -18.11
C ARG A 736 -22.54 36.38 -18.82
N LEU A 737 -23.41 37.24 -18.29
CA LEU A 737 -23.62 38.57 -18.84
C LEU A 737 -22.35 39.40 -18.61
N ILE A 738 -21.75 39.93 -19.68
CA ILE A 738 -20.52 40.71 -19.62
C ILE A 738 -20.77 42.21 -19.84
N LYS A 739 -21.68 42.56 -20.76
CA LYS A 739 -21.99 43.97 -21.10
C LYS A 739 -23.40 44.08 -21.68
N GLN A 740 -24.05 45.21 -21.47
CA GLN A 740 -25.31 45.56 -22.11
C GLN A 740 -25.16 46.86 -22.90
N PHE A 741 -25.57 46.84 -24.17
CA PHE A 741 -25.58 47.99 -25.08
C PHE A 741 -27.02 48.52 -25.26
N GLN A 742 -27.19 49.83 -25.48
CA GLN A 742 -28.50 50.49 -25.60
C GLN A 742 -28.54 51.53 -26.72
#